data_AF-A0A0S9M2Q4-F1
#
_entry.id   AF-A0A0S9M2Q4-F1
#
_cell.length_a   1.000
_cell.length_b   1.000
_cell.length_c   1.000
_cell.angle_alpha   90.00
_cell.angle_beta   90.00
_cell.angle_gamma   90.00
#
_symmetry.space_group_name_H-M   'P 1'
#
loop_
_entity.id
_entity.type
_entity.pdbx_description
1 polymer ?
#
loop_
_entity_poly.entity_id
_entity_poly.type
_entity_poly.pdbx_seq_one_letter_code
_entity_poly.pdbx_strand_id
1 'polypeptide(L)'
;MDAPLLQIDGLDVYYGRAHALQGVNLGLDRGVLGIVGRNGMGKTTLCNAICGLLPPVGRATGSVRLLGEEMLGLPPERRTKRGIAYVPQGRRVWPSLTVDETLRLVAPKRRDVDKVYAMFPRLAERKGNGGAQLSGGEQQMLAIGRALLLEPRLLVMDEPTEGLAPVIVEQVARALRDLAADGKIGVLLIEQNLGVAIEVADRIGVMVNGRIAQLMPAAELGADRALQERLLGVRTGPDEETEVPQAAQSRPTTVLTVARMHGDGAPSLDALLPRTVRGFNRWNSGDTAAPVTDIPRVAPPAPSPVTAPVQRAAQVLEFPVAASSERCAYVAGTFDTKGRELAYLRQCLEKLGLRVVTVDLATSGKPSPASVHPREVARHHPQGESAVFSGDRGTSVTAMALAFERYVLTRRDLGGLISAGGSGGTALATPAMRALPIGVPKLMVSTVASGDVRPYVGPSDICMMYSVTDVQGINRISERVLANAAHALAGMVTHPMPEGEARKPALGLTMFGVTTPCVQMVTKQLDEAYDCLVFHATGTGGQSMEKLADSGLLAGCIDVSTTEIADEIVGGTMSAGPSRLDVFARQALPWVGSVGALDMVNFGARDTVPERFRARRFYQHNAGVTLMRTTPDECRAIGAFLAAKCNAMRGPVRLLLPEGGVSAIDKPGQPFHDPEANRALFDTLAQNFRSSSDHQLVRLPHHINDEAFADALVAAWRAVARNEERTHATHRQR
;
A
#
# COMPACT_ATOMS: atom_id res chain seq x y z
N MET A 1 13.69 -5.08 54.67
CA MET A 1 12.72 -5.15 53.56
C MET A 1 13.55 -5.24 52.30
N ASP A 2 13.48 -6.35 51.58
CA ASP A 2 14.24 -6.54 50.34
C ASP A 2 13.80 -5.50 49.31
N ALA A 3 14.77 -4.91 48.60
CA ALA A 3 14.48 -3.92 47.56
C ALA A 3 13.70 -4.58 46.41
N PRO A 4 12.74 -3.87 45.78
CA PRO A 4 12.00 -4.38 44.62
C PRO A 4 12.95 -4.81 43.50
N LEU A 5 12.60 -5.87 42.77
CA LEU A 5 13.42 -6.37 41.66
C LEU A 5 13.62 -5.29 40.59
N LEU A 6 12.55 -4.63 40.16
CA LEU A 6 12.58 -3.47 39.26
C LEU A 6 11.73 -2.35 39.85
N GLN A 7 12.29 -1.14 39.92
CA GLN A 7 11.60 0.07 40.32
C GLN A 7 11.89 1.18 39.31
N ILE A 8 10.85 1.84 38.82
CA ILE A 8 10.93 2.96 37.88
C ILE A 8 10.19 4.12 38.52
N ASP A 9 10.88 5.25 38.68
CA ASP A 9 10.33 6.46 39.29
C ASP A 9 10.51 7.65 38.35
N GLY A 10 9.39 8.24 37.94
CA GLY A 10 9.34 9.46 37.12
C GLY A 10 10.08 9.34 35.78
N LEU A 11 10.03 8.18 35.12
CA LEU A 11 10.79 7.95 33.88
C LEU A 11 10.18 8.73 32.71
N ASP A 12 10.96 9.66 32.19
CA ASP A 12 10.68 10.41 30.97
C ASP A 12 11.64 9.98 29.86
N VAL A 13 11.12 9.84 28.64
CA VAL A 13 11.94 9.55 27.46
C VAL A 13 11.55 10.46 26.31
N TYR A 14 12.55 11.08 25.70
CA TYR A 14 12.41 12.00 24.58
C TYR A 14 13.16 11.47 23.36
N TYR A 15 12.56 11.58 22.18
CA TYR A 15 13.22 11.41 20.89
C TYR A 15 13.22 12.75 20.16
N GLY A 16 14.34 13.48 20.21
CA GLY A 16 14.38 14.87 19.75
C GLY A 16 13.34 15.73 20.48
N ARG A 17 12.32 16.22 19.74
CA ARG A 17 11.21 17.03 20.31
C ARG A 17 10.00 16.20 20.79
N ALA A 18 9.96 14.90 20.53
CA ALA A 18 8.83 14.05 20.90
C ALA A 18 9.01 13.46 22.31
N HIS A 19 8.02 13.63 23.18
CA HIS A 19 8.02 13.13 24.56
C HIS A 19 7.25 11.79 24.62
N ALA A 20 7.99 10.69 24.55
CA ALA A 20 7.46 9.34 24.34
C ALA A 20 7.04 8.63 25.63
N LEU A 21 7.80 8.78 26.73
CA LEU A 21 7.39 8.37 28.08
C LEU A 21 7.30 9.60 28.96
N GLN A 22 6.23 9.71 29.75
CA GLN A 22 5.88 10.92 30.50
C GLN A 22 5.73 10.60 31.99
N GLY A 23 6.83 10.61 32.72
CA GLY A 23 6.85 10.35 34.17
C GLY A 23 6.32 8.97 34.55
N VAL A 24 6.75 7.91 33.87
CA VAL A 24 6.32 6.54 34.15
C VAL A 24 6.80 6.11 35.55
N ASN A 25 5.86 5.59 36.36
CA ASN A 25 6.14 4.94 37.63
C ASN A 25 5.72 3.47 37.54
N LEU A 26 6.62 2.54 37.88
CA LEU A 26 6.37 1.11 37.78
C LEU A 26 7.21 0.32 38.79
N GLY A 27 6.64 -0.71 39.40
CA GLY A 27 7.36 -1.61 40.31
C GLY A 27 7.03 -3.07 40.04
N LEU A 28 8.06 -3.92 40.06
CA LEU A 28 7.95 -5.37 39.98
C LEU A 28 8.85 -5.98 41.07
N ASP A 29 8.24 -6.74 41.99
CA ASP A 29 8.96 -7.44 43.05
C ASP A 29 9.35 -8.86 42.62
N ARG A 30 8.38 -9.62 42.12
CA ARG A 30 8.51 -11.00 41.64
C ARG A 30 7.35 -11.34 40.70
N GLY A 31 7.46 -12.45 39.98
CA GLY A 31 6.41 -12.92 39.08
C GLY A 31 6.39 -12.17 37.75
N VAL A 32 5.23 -12.09 37.12
CA VAL A 32 5.03 -11.49 35.80
C VAL A 32 4.25 -10.18 35.91
N LEU A 33 4.83 -9.10 35.43
CA LEU A 33 4.15 -7.83 35.21
C LEU A 33 3.91 -7.63 33.72
N GLY A 34 2.64 -7.65 33.33
CA GLY A 34 2.20 -7.33 31.98
C GLY A 34 2.07 -5.82 31.78
N ILE A 35 2.54 -5.27 30.67
CA ILE A 35 2.17 -3.93 30.23
C ILE A 35 1.41 -4.05 28.92
N VAL A 36 0.17 -3.60 28.95
CA VAL A 36 -0.71 -3.60 27.79
C VAL A 36 -0.97 -2.18 27.35
N GLY A 37 -1.14 -1.99 26.06
CA GLY A 37 -1.42 -0.69 25.48
C GLY A 37 -1.42 -0.75 23.97
N ARG A 38 -2.12 0.20 23.36
CA ARG A 38 -2.19 0.30 21.90
C ARG A 38 -0.81 0.57 21.29
N ASN A 39 -0.68 0.32 19.99
CA ASN A 39 0.57 0.59 19.27
C ASN A 39 0.88 2.09 19.31
N GLY A 40 2.16 2.42 19.51
CA GLY A 40 2.61 3.80 19.66
C GLY A 40 2.41 4.44 21.04
N MET A 41 1.94 3.71 22.06
CA MET A 41 1.75 4.25 23.42
C MET A 41 3.03 4.37 24.25
N GLY A 42 4.19 3.92 23.73
CA GLY A 42 5.49 3.99 24.41
C GLY A 42 6.02 2.66 24.96
N LYS A 43 5.37 1.52 24.70
CA LYS A 43 5.74 0.22 25.29
C LYS A 43 7.16 -0.24 24.93
N THR A 44 7.49 -0.30 23.63
CA THR A 44 8.85 -0.56 23.15
C THR A 44 9.85 0.49 23.64
N THR A 45 9.44 1.75 23.77
CA THR A 45 10.28 2.80 24.35
C THR A 45 10.62 2.51 25.83
N LEU A 46 9.68 1.98 26.60
CA LEU A 46 9.92 1.53 27.98
C LEU A 46 10.93 0.38 28.02
N CYS A 47 10.79 -0.64 27.17
CA CYS A 47 11.78 -1.71 27.05
C CYS A 47 13.17 -1.19 26.72
N ASN A 48 13.27 -0.32 25.70
CA ASN A 48 14.53 0.26 25.28
C ASN A 48 15.16 1.11 26.39
N ALA A 49 14.36 1.86 27.14
CA ALA A 49 14.85 2.65 28.27
C ALA A 49 15.37 1.77 29.41
N ILE A 50 14.71 0.64 29.73
CA ILE A 50 15.14 -0.32 30.75
C ILE A 50 16.40 -1.08 30.30
N CYS A 51 16.49 -1.44 29.03
CA CYS A 51 17.60 -2.23 28.48
C CYS A 51 18.81 -1.38 28.03
N GLY A 52 18.69 -0.05 28.05
CA GLY A 52 19.75 0.87 27.62
C GLY A 52 19.91 0.99 26.11
N LEU A 53 18.88 0.63 25.35
CA LEU A 53 18.87 0.54 23.88
C LEU A 53 18.26 1.79 23.22
N LEU A 54 18.24 2.92 23.90
CA LEU A 54 17.77 4.17 23.30
C LEU A 54 18.74 4.59 22.17
N PRO A 55 18.26 4.97 20.97
CA PRO A 55 19.08 5.52 19.90
C PRO A 55 19.79 6.82 20.34
N PRO A 56 20.82 7.29 19.61
CA PRO A 56 21.58 8.49 19.97
C PRO A 56 20.75 9.77 20.18
N VAL A 57 19.62 9.89 19.47
CA VAL A 57 18.67 11.02 19.59
C VAL A 57 17.70 10.87 20.78
N GLY A 58 17.76 9.73 21.48
CA GLY A 58 16.93 9.37 22.62
C GLY A 58 17.56 9.82 23.93
N ARG A 59 16.82 10.56 24.75
CA ARG A 59 17.24 10.98 26.09
C ARG A 59 16.25 10.47 27.13
N ALA A 60 16.74 9.81 28.17
CA ALA A 60 15.96 9.42 29.34
C ALA A 60 16.31 10.28 30.56
N THR A 61 15.31 10.62 31.37
CA THR A 61 15.43 11.26 32.69
C THR A 61 14.50 10.55 33.68
N GLY A 62 14.74 10.69 34.99
CA GLY A 62 14.06 9.91 36.03
C GLY A 62 14.99 8.87 36.65
N SER A 63 14.45 7.73 37.12
CA SER A 63 15.21 6.64 37.73
C SER A 63 14.70 5.27 37.26
N VAL A 64 15.61 4.33 36.98
CA VAL A 64 15.30 2.92 36.71
C VAL A 64 16.25 2.08 37.56
N ARG A 65 15.75 1.46 38.62
CA ARG A 65 16.54 0.67 39.55
C ARG A 65 16.26 -0.81 39.42
N LEU A 66 17.31 -1.62 39.43
CA LEU A 66 17.24 -3.08 39.51
C LEU A 66 17.84 -3.51 40.85
N LEU A 67 17.06 -4.14 41.73
CA LEU A 67 17.47 -4.52 43.09
C LEU A 67 18.11 -3.35 43.88
N GLY A 68 17.54 -2.16 43.71
CA GLY A 68 18.01 -0.92 44.34
C GLY A 68 19.18 -0.22 43.64
N GLU A 69 19.82 -0.82 42.64
CA GLU A 69 20.91 -0.19 41.88
C GLU A 69 20.39 0.58 40.67
N GLU A 70 20.88 1.80 40.42
CA GLU A 70 20.47 2.63 39.27
C GLU A 70 21.03 2.09 37.93
N MET A 71 20.16 2.00 36.94
CA MET A 71 20.45 1.48 35.60
C MET A 71 20.56 2.57 34.54
N LEU A 72 19.91 3.73 34.71
CA LEU A 72 20.02 4.83 33.75
C LEU A 72 21.47 5.31 33.62
N GLY A 73 21.89 5.62 32.40
CA GLY A 73 23.28 5.98 32.08
C GLY A 73 24.24 4.79 31.93
N LEU A 74 23.88 3.59 32.38
CA LEU A 74 24.67 2.39 32.09
C LEU A 74 24.43 1.92 30.66
N PRO A 75 25.49 1.48 29.94
CA PRO A 75 25.36 0.89 28.62
C PRO A 75 24.77 -0.55 28.69
N PRO A 76 24.17 -1.07 27.58
CA PRO A 76 23.43 -2.32 27.56
C PRO A 76 24.17 -3.55 28.12
N GLU A 77 25.47 -3.68 27.85
CA GLU A 77 26.28 -4.82 28.30
C GLU A 77 26.48 -4.83 29.82
N ARG A 78 26.51 -3.65 30.47
CA ARG A 78 26.57 -3.56 31.94
C ARG A 78 25.23 -3.91 32.57
N ARG A 79 24.12 -3.54 31.94
CA ARG A 79 22.77 -3.92 32.38
C ARG A 79 22.55 -5.42 32.27
N THR A 80 23.03 -6.01 31.18
CA THR A 80 22.98 -7.47 30.96
C THR A 80 23.75 -8.22 32.06
N LYS A 81 24.97 -7.78 32.39
CA LYS A 81 25.77 -8.36 33.49
C LYS A 81 25.13 -8.24 34.88
N ARG A 82 24.23 -7.27 35.07
CA ARG A 82 23.47 -7.08 36.31
C ARG A 82 22.19 -7.93 36.35
N GLY A 83 21.89 -8.66 35.29
CA GLY A 83 20.80 -9.64 35.23
C GLY A 83 19.58 -9.20 34.45
N ILE A 84 19.67 -8.19 33.57
CA ILE A 84 18.59 -7.85 32.62
C ILE A 84 18.82 -8.60 31.31
N ALA A 85 17.89 -9.47 30.92
CA ALA A 85 17.85 -10.04 29.57
C ALA A 85 16.68 -9.48 28.78
N TYR A 86 16.88 -9.32 27.46
CA TYR A 86 15.90 -8.72 26.57
C TYR A 86 15.58 -9.64 25.39
N VAL A 87 14.28 -9.86 25.17
CA VAL A 87 13.74 -10.49 23.96
C VAL A 87 13.05 -9.40 23.13
N PRO A 88 13.70 -8.90 22.07
CA PRO A 88 13.14 -7.82 21.24
C PRO A 88 12.03 -8.31 20.32
N GLN A 89 11.22 -7.36 19.86
CA GLN A 89 10.29 -7.57 18.74
C GLN A 89 11.04 -8.06 17.49
N GLY A 90 10.40 -8.97 16.75
CA GLY A 90 10.94 -9.51 15.49
C GLY A 90 11.97 -10.62 15.65
N ARG A 91 12.05 -11.28 16.83
CA ARG A 91 12.83 -12.50 17.17
C ARG A 91 14.37 -12.36 17.12
N ARG A 92 14.91 -11.60 16.17
CA ARG A 92 16.33 -11.28 16.00
C ARG A 92 17.24 -12.52 16.08
N VAL A 93 16.92 -13.54 15.28
CA VAL A 93 17.71 -14.77 15.13
C VAL A 93 18.75 -14.61 14.01
N TRP A 94 19.89 -15.29 14.11
CA TRP A 94 20.89 -15.31 13.04
C TRP A 94 20.49 -16.32 11.96
N PRO A 95 20.23 -15.88 10.71
CA PRO A 95 19.70 -16.78 9.67
C PRO A 95 20.66 -17.93 9.32
N SER A 96 21.97 -17.68 9.41
CA SER A 96 23.06 -18.58 8.99
C SER A 96 23.54 -19.54 10.07
N LEU A 97 23.21 -19.31 11.34
CA LEU A 97 23.62 -20.19 12.43
C LEU A 97 22.53 -21.22 12.71
N THR A 98 22.94 -22.45 13.03
CA THR A 98 22.02 -23.47 13.52
C THR A 98 21.46 -23.12 14.89
N VAL A 99 20.36 -23.78 15.28
CA VAL A 99 19.81 -23.69 16.64
C VAL A 99 20.88 -23.96 17.69
N ASP A 100 21.63 -25.05 17.54
CA ASP A 100 22.64 -25.46 18.52
C ASP A 100 23.84 -24.51 18.56
N GLU A 101 24.31 -24.03 17.40
CA GLU A 101 25.36 -23.01 17.34
C GLU A 101 24.92 -21.70 18.00
N THR A 102 23.69 -21.26 17.75
CA THR A 102 23.14 -20.03 18.32
C THR A 102 23.08 -20.11 19.85
N LEU A 103 22.60 -21.22 20.40
CA LEU A 103 22.51 -21.41 21.85
C LEU A 103 23.91 -21.55 22.48
N ARG A 104 24.82 -22.29 21.86
CA ARG A 104 26.20 -22.44 22.35
C ARG A 104 27.01 -21.16 22.33
N LEU A 105 26.72 -20.25 21.40
CA LEU A 105 27.38 -18.94 21.33
C LEU A 105 27.13 -18.10 22.59
N VAL A 106 25.98 -18.29 23.24
CA VAL A 106 25.55 -17.48 24.40
C VAL A 106 25.70 -18.24 25.71
N ALA A 107 25.59 -19.57 25.70
CA ALA A 107 25.64 -20.39 26.90
C ALA A 107 26.99 -20.28 27.64
N PRO A 108 27.01 -19.94 28.95
CA PRO A 108 28.22 -19.95 29.76
C PRO A 108 28.85 -21.35 29.87
N LYS A 109 28.01 -22.39 29.93
CA LYS A 109 28.44 -23.80 29.93
C LYS A 109 27.58 -24.60 28.96
N ARG A 110 28.16 -25.60 28.28
CA ARG A 110 27.44 -26.46 27.33
C ARG A 110 26.18 -27.11 27.91
N ARG A 111 26.23 -27.53 29.18
CA ARG A 111 25.10 -28.17 29.88
C ARG A 111 23.89 -27.26 30.07
N ASP A 112 24.06 -25.94 29.99
CA ASP A 112 22.93 -25.00 30.18
C ASP A 112 22.04 -24.96 28.92
N VAL A 113 22.58 -25.37 27.77
CA VAL A 113 21.80 -25.56 26.54
C VAL A 113 20.77 -26.69 26.69
N ASP A 114 21.10 -27.74 27.45
CA ASP A 114 20.18 -28.87 27.68
C ASP A 114 18.92 -28.43 28.45
N LYS A 115 19.03 -27.41 29.32
CA LYS A 115 17.86 -26.81 30.00
C LYS A 115 16.94 -26.12 29.00
N VAL A 116 17.50 -25.42 28.01
CA VAL A 116 16.72 -24.79 26.93
C VAL A 116 16.02 -25.85 26.08
N TYR A 117 16.69 -26.96 25.78
CA TYR A 117 16.08 -28.07 25.04
C TYR A 117 14.99 -28.80 25.84
N ALA A 118 15.14 -28.92 27.15
CA ALA A 118 14.09 -29.47 28.02
C ALA A 118 12.86 -28.54 28.04
N MET A 119 13.07 -27.22 28.10
CA MET A 119 11.98 -26.24 28.08
C MET A 119 11.31 -26.10 26.71
N PHE A 120 12.09 -26.21 25.62
CA PHE A 120 11.60 -26.14 24.24
C PHE A 120 12.01 -27.38 23.45
N PRO A 121 11.30 -28.52 23.60
CA PRO A 121 11.63 -29.77 22.90
C PRO A 121 11.70 -29.63 21.37
N ARG A 122 10.90 -28.72 20.81
CA ARG A 122 10.93 -28.39 19.38
C ARG A 122 12.29 -27.88 18.89
N LEU A 123 13.02 -27.13 19.72
CA LEU A 123 14.38 -26.72 19.40
C LEU A 123 15.36 -27.90 19.43
N ALA A 124 15.12 -28.89 20.29
CA ALA A 124 15.93 -30.09 20.38
C ALA A 124 15.79 -30.99 19.13
N GLU A 125 14.59 -31.03 18.55
CA GLU A 125 14.33 -31.71 17.26
C GLU A 125 15.03 -31.01 16.08
N ARG A 126 15.29 -29.70 16.21
CA ARG A 126 15.79 -28.81 15.15
C ARG A 126 17.24 -28.34 15.35
N LYS A 127 18.04 -29.05 16.16
CA LYS A 127 19.42 -28.65 16.52
C LYS A 127 20.30 -28.25 15.34
N GLY A 128 20.20 -29.00 14.23
CA GLY A 128 21.00 -28.79 13.02
C GLY A 128 20.39 -27.84 11.99
N ASN A 129 19.20 -27.28 12.25
CA ASN A 129 18.53 -26.37 11.32
C ASN A 129 19.04 -24.93 11.52
N GLY A 130 19.30 -24.24 10.41
CA GLY A 130 19.66 -22.81 10.40
C GLY A 130 18.48 -21.93 10.82
N GLY A 131 18.76 -20.74 11.38
CA GLY A 131 17.72 -19.80 11.82
C GLY A 131 16.70 -19.42 10.73
N ALA A 132 17.11 -19.39 9.46
CA ALA A 132 16.20 -19.15 8.31
C ALA A 132 15.25 -20.32 8.01
N GLN A 133 15.56 -21.53 8.49
CA GLN A 133 14.80 -22.76 8.26
C GLN A 133 13.77 -23.04 9.37
N LEU A 134 13.74 -22.22 10.41
CA LEU A 134 12.81 -22.31 11.53
C LEU A 134 11.52 -21.54 11.20
N SER A 135 10.38 -22.10 11.60
CA SER A 135 9.09 -21.38 11.61
C SER A 135 9.13 -20.19 12.57
N GLY A 136 8.21 -19.23 12.40
CA GLY A 136 8.16 -18.04 13.28
C GLY A 136 8.06 -18.37 14.77
N GLY A 137 7.35 -19.46 15.12
CA GLY A 137 7.26 -19.94 16.50
C GLY A 137 8.56 -20.54 17.02
N GLU A 138 9.23 -21.37 16.22
CA GLU A 138 10.54 -21.94 16.57
C GLU A 138 11.60 -20.83 16.72
N GLN A 139 11.59 -19.82 15.85
CA GLN A 139 12.46 -18.65 15.99
C GLN A 139 12.21 -17.88 17.29
N GLN A 140 10.95 -17.76 17.71
CA GLN A 140 10.61 -17.11 18.98
C GLN A 140 11.12 -17.91 20.18
N MET A 141 10.92 -19.24 20.19
CA MET A 141 11.46 -20.11 21.25
C MET A 141 12.98 -19.99 21.32
N LEU A 142 13.67 -19.93 20.18
CA LEU A 142 15.12 -19.74 20.13
C LEU A 142 15.54 -18.40 20.72
N ALA A 143 14.80 -17.32 20.44
CA ALA A 143 15.07 -16.00 21.00
C ALA A 143 14.91 -15.97 22.53
N ILE A 144 13.85 -16.60 23.05
CA ILE A 144 13.62 -16.75 24.50
C ILE A 144 14.71 -17.62 25.13
N GLY A 145 15.01 -18.79 24.54
CA GLY A 145 16.07 -19.69 25.01
C GLY A 145 17.43 -19.01 25.10
N ARG A 146 17.78 -18.18 24.11
CA ARG A 146 18.99 -17.36 24.11
C ARG A 146 19.04 -16.38 25.29
N ALA A 147 17.93 -15.72 25.60
CA ALA A 147 17.86 -14.79 26.72
C ALA A 147 17.99 -15.50 28.07
N LEU A 148 17.40 -16.69 28.21
CA LEU A 148 17.45 -17.49 29.44
C LEU A 148 18.86 -18.02 29.77
N LEU A 149 19.67 -18.27 28.76
CA LEU A 149 21.07 -18.68 28.94
C LEU A 149 21.94 -17.63 29.63
N LEU A 150 21.48 -16.38 29.70
CA LEU A 150 22.15 -15.29 30.43
C LEU A 150 21.89 -15.33 31.94
N GLU A 151 21.11 -16.32 32.42
CA GLU A 151 20.66 -16.45 33.82
C GLU A 151 20.08 -15.11 34.37
N PRO A 152 19.08 -14.52 33.69
CA PRO A 152 18.58 -13.20 34.06
C PRO A 152 17.82 -13.22 35.39
N ARG A 153 17.91 -12.11 36.11
CA ARG A 153 17.02 -11.79 37.24
C ARG A 153 15.73 -11.13 36.75
N LEU A 154 15.83 -10.30 35.70
CA LEU A 154 14.71 -9.66 35.01
C LEU A 154 14.74 -10.03 33.53
N LEU A 155 13.66 -10.65 33.06
CA LEU A 155 13.44 -10.93 31.64
C LEU A 155 12.44 -9.91 31.07
N VAL A 156 12.89 -9.06 30.17
CA VAL A 156 12.07 -8.08 29.45
C VAL A 156 11.71 -8.64 28.08
N MET A 157 10.43 -8.68 27.74
CA MET A 157 9.97 -9.18 26.45
C MET A 157 9.06 -8.18 25.75
N ASP A 158 9.39 -7.86 24.50
CA ASP A 158 8.62 -6.92 23.69
C ASP A 158 7.82 -7.66 22.62
N GLU A 159 6.50 -7.76 22.83
CA GLU A 159 5.51 -8.42 21.96
C GLU A 159 5.91 -9.84 21.51
N PRO A 160 6.26 -10.75 22.45
CA PRO A 160 6.80 -12.07 22.12
C PRO A 160 5.82 -12.99 21.40
N THR A 161 4.52 -12.71 21.42
CA THR A 161 3.50 -13.55 20.76
C THR A 161 3.04 -13.03 19.40
N GLU A 162 3.62 -11.92 18.90
CA GLU A 162 3.22 -11.31 17.64
C GLU A 162 3.46 -12.24 16.42
N GLY A 163 2.41 -12.40 15.61
CA GLY A 163 2.46 -13.16 14.35
C GLY A 163 2.69 -14.66 14.53
N LEU A 164 2.38 -15.21 15.71
CA LEU A 164 2.47 -16.64 16.00
C LEU A 164 1.11 -17.34 15.86
N ALA A 165 1.14 -18.62 15.49
CA ALA A 165 -0.06 -19.45 15.49
C ALA A 165 -0.56 -19.68 16.93
N PRO A 166 -1.88 -19.81 17.17
CA PRO A 166 -2.45 -19.93 18.53
C PRO A 166 -1.80 -21.00 19.42
N VAL A 167 -1.50 -22.18 18.87
CA VAL A 167 -0.84 -23.27 19.60
C VAL A 167 0.55 -22.88 20.12
N ILE A 168 1.27 -22.05 19.37
CA ILE A 168 2.59 -21.56 19.77
C ILE A 168 2.45 -20.49 20.86
N VAL A 169 1.42 -19.64 20.78
CA VAL A 169 1.11 -18.63 21.81
C VAL A 169 0.86 -19.31 23.16
N GLU A 170 0.03 -20.36 23.19
CA GLU A 170 -0.22 -21.16 24.39
C GLU A 170 1.07 -21.79 24.96
N GLN A 171 1.94 -22.29 24.07
CA GLN A 171 3.21 -22.90 24.47
C GLN A 171 4.17 -21.86 25.10
N VAL A 172 4.27 -20.66 24.51
CA VAL A 172 5.08 -19.56 25.05
C VAL A 172 4.49 -19.10 26.38
N ALA A 173 3.18 -18.88 26.47
CA ALA A 173 2.48 -18.48 27.70
C ALA A 173 2.75 -19.46 28.85
N ARG A 174 2.69 -20.77 28.57
CA ARG A 174 3.02 -21.81 29.56
C ARG A 174 4.46 -21.72 30.04
N ALA A 175 5.42 -21.63 29.13
CA ALA A 175 6.84 -21.52 29.49
C ALA A 175 7.12 -20.28 30.37
N LEU A 176 6.45 -19.16 30.10
CA LEU A 176 6.58 -17.93 30.90
C LEU A 176 6.03 -18.08 32.31
N ARG A 177 4.88 -18.76 32.47
CA ARG A 177 4.35 -19.08 33.80
C ARG A 177 5.27 -20.01 34.57
N ASP A 178 5.80 -21.04 33.93
CA ASP A 178 6.72 -21.98 34.56
C ASP A 178 8.02 -21.28 35.01
N LEU A 179 8.54 -20.36 34.20
CA LEU A 179 9.70 -19.52 34.56
C LEU A 179 9.43 -18.61 35.76
N ALA A 180 8.26 -17.98 35.80
CA ALA A 180 7.86 -17.11 36.91
C ALA A 180 7.58 -17.90 38.20
N ALA A 181 7.03 -19.11 38.08
CA ALA A 181 6.69 -19.98 39.21
C ALA A 181 7.93 -20.52 39.95
N ASP A 182 9.06 -20.71 39.25
CA ASP A 182 10.34 -21.04 39.88
C ASP A 182 10.86 -19.90 40.80
N GLY A 183 10.30 -18.70 40.68
CA GLY A 183 10.53 -17.56 41.58
C GLY A 183 11.91 -16.91 41.46
N LYS A 184 12.77 -17.41 40.56
CA LYS A 184 14.14 -16.91 40.33
C LYS A 184 14.21 -15.73 39.36
N ILE A 185 13.22 -15.60 38.49
CA ILE A 185 13.19 -14.62 37.40
C ILE A 185 11.90 -13.82 37.50
N GLY A 186 12.01 -12.49 37.53
CA GLY A 186 10.87 -11.61 37.28
C GLY A 186 10.73 -11.32 35.79
N VAL A 187 9.49 -11.24 35.33
CA VAL A 187 9.19 -11.06 33.90
C VAL A 187 8.44 -9.75 33.70
N LEU A 188 8.97 -8.88 32.84
CA LEU A 188 8.27 -7.73 32.30
C LEU A 188 7.79 -8.08 30.89
N LEU A 189 6.50 -8.38 30.77
CA LEU A 189 5.87 -8.80 29.52
C LEU A 189 5.16 -7.61 28.88
N ILE A 190 5.68 -7.09 27.78
CA ILE A 190 4.93 -6.15 26.95
C ILE A 190 4.12 -6.94 25.94
N GLU A 191 2.80 -6.74 25.94
CA GLU A 191 1.91 -7.42 25.01
C GLU A 191 0.86 -6.49 24.41
N GLN A 192 0.50 -6.76 23.16
CA GLN A 192 -0.69 -6.18 22.54
C GLN A 192 -1.89 -7.11 22.73
N ASN A 193 -1.66 -8.42 22.80
CA ASN A 193 -2.72 -9.40 23.02
C ASN A 193 -3.12 -9.42 24.50
N LEU A 194 -4.24 -8.78 24.81
CA LEU A 194 -4.77 -8.72 26.17
C LEU A 194 -5.03 -10.12 26.76
N GLY A 195 -5.51 -11.06 25.94
CA GLY A 195 -5.80 -12.42 26.41
C GLY A 195 -4.55 -13.08 26.99
N VAL A 196 -3.45 -13.02 26.24
CA VAL A 196 -2.14 -13.55 26.67
C VAL A 196 -1.61 -12.81 27.90
N ALA A 197 -1.70 -11.47 27.90
CA ALA A 197 -1.25 -10.68 29.05
C ALA A 197 -2.01 -11.05 30.32
N ILE A 198 -3.33 -11.23 30.25
CA ILE A 198 -4.18 -11.63 31.38
C ILE A 198 -3.89 -13.07 31.80
N GLU A 199 -3.65 -13.97 30.85
CA GLU A 199 -3.40 -15.38 31.13
C GLU A 199 -2.03 -15.63 31.79
N VAL A 200 -1.05 -14.75 31.56
CA VAL A 200 0.34 -14.95 32.00
C VAL A 200 0.73 -14.01 33.14
N ALA A 201 0.22 -12.79 33.19
CA ALA A 201 0.65 -11.79 34.17
C ALA A 201 -0.04 -11.95 35.54
N ASP A 202 0.68 -11.62 36.62
CA ASP A 202 0.09 -11.47 37.95
C ASP A 202 -0.59 -10.09 38.08
N ARG A 203 0.07 -9.07 37.51
CA ARG A 203 -0.40 -7.69 37.49
C ARG A 203 -0.28 -7.12 36.08
N ILE A 204 -1.18 -6.21 35.74
CA ILE A 204 -1.19 -5.53 34.45
C ILE A 204 -1.15 -4.01 34.65
N GLY A 205 -0.18 -3.37 34.01
CA GLY A 205 -0.13 -1.93 33.80
C GLY A 205 -0.74 -1.56 32.45
N VAL A 206 -1.69 -0.64 32.42
CA VAL A 206 -2.26 -0.12 31.16
C VAL A 206 -1.53 1.16 30.78
N MET A 207 -0.80 1.12 29.67
CA MET A 207 -0.06 2.26 29.14
C MET A 207 -0.91 3.08 28.16
N VAL A 208 -1.06 4.38 28.44
CA VAL A 208 -1.79 5.34 27.61
C VAL A 208 -0.95 6.61 27.46
N ASN A 209 -0.65 7.00 26.21
CA ASN A 209 0.10 8.21 25.86
C ASN A 209 1.42 8.38 26.65
N GLY A 210 2.19 7.29 26.77
CA GLY A 210 3.49 7.33 27.47
C GLY A 210 3.40 7.29 28.99
N ARG A 211 2.22 7.05 29.58
CA ARG A 211 1.99 6.95 31.05
C ARG A 211 1.37 5.62 31.42
N ILE A 212 1.66 5.12 32.61
CA ILE A 212 0.89 4.01 33.22
C ILE A 212 -0.36 4.61 33.83
N ALA A 213 -1.49 4.45 33.16
CA ALA A 213 -2.77 5.02 33.58
C ALA A 213 -3.36 4.26 34.78
N GLN A 214 -3.23 2.93 34.76
CA GLN A 214 -3.69 2.07 35.84
C GLN A 214 -2.74 0.87 35.99
N LEU A 215 -2.65 0.35 37.21
CA LEU A 215 -1.90 -0.84 37.57
C LEU A 215 -2.76 -1.68 38.52
N MET A 216 -3.10 -2.90 38.12
CA MET A 216 -4.06 -3.75 38.82
C MET A 216 -3.69 -5.23 38.72
N PRO A 217 -4.28 -6.13 39.54
CA PRO A 217 -4.20 -7.56 39.33
C PRO A 217 -4.73 -7.97 37.95
N ALA A 218 -4.05 -8.90 37.26
CA ALA A 218 -4.48 -9.35 35.94
C ALA A 218 -5.86 -10.04 35.98
N ALA A 219 -6.15 -10.78 37.05
CA ALA A 219 -7.43 -11.45 37.26
C ALA A 219 -8.61 -10.46 37.38
N GLU A 220 -8.39 -9.27 37.95
CA GLU A 220 -9.40 -8.21 38.04
C GLU A 220 -9.74 -7.68 36.64
N LEU A 221 -8.71 -7.39 35.83
CA LEU A 221 -8.92 -7.00 34.44
C LEU A 221 -9.58 -8.14 33.63
N GLY A 222 -9.21 -9.40 33.87
CA GLY A 222 -9.80 -10.59 33.24
C GLY A 222 -11.28 -10.80 33.55
N ALA A 223 -11.70 -10.53 34.79
CA ALA A 223 -13.07 -10.71 35.23
C ALA A 223 -14.03 -9.59 34.77
N ASP A 224 -13.51 -8.38 34.55
CA ASP A 224 -14.33 -7.23 34.17
C ASP A 224 -14.16 -6.86 32.68
N ARG A 225 -15.02 -7.45 31.85
CA ARG A 225 -15.05 -7.16 30.42
C ARG A 225 -15.36 -5.69 30.14
N ALA A 226 -16.18 -5.02 30.95
CA ALA A 226 -16.47 -3.59 30.76
C ALA A 226 -15.25 -2.72 31.08
N LEU A 227 -14.42 -3.13 32.05
CA LEU A 227 -13.14 -2.49 32.37
C LEU A 227 -12.11 -2.71 31.27
N GLN A 228 -12.00 -3.93 30.71
CA GLN A 228 -11.18 -4.19 29.52
C GLN A 228 -11.60 -3.26 28.37
N GLU A 229 -12.91 -3.20 28.12
CA GLU A 229 -13.51 -2.36 27.09
C GLU A 229 -13.30 -0.86 27.39
N ARG A 230 -13.36 -0.39 28.63
CA ARG A 230 -13.13 1.02 28.98
C ARG A 230 -11.67 1.44 28.87
N LEU A 231 -10.75 0.61 29.39
CA LEU A 231 -9.32 0.91 29.43
C LEU A 231 -8.62 0.69 28.08
N LEU A 232 -9.14 -0.23 27.27
CA LEU A 232 -8.59 -0.56 25.95
C LEU A 232 -9.45 -0.02 24.80
N GLY A 233 -10.62 0.54 25.11
CA GLY A 233 -11.53 1.32 24.25
C GLY A 233 -12.39 0.50 23.30
N VAL A 234 -13.10 -0.51 23.82
CA VAL A 234 -14.03 -1.42 23.13
C VAL A 234 -15.44 -1.37 23.76
N ARG A 235 -16.06 -0.20 23.96
CA ARG A 235 -17.55 -0.15 23.90
C ARG A 235 -18.10 1.22 23.50
N THR A 236 -19.08 1.12 22.60
CA THR A 236 -20.15 2.07 22.27
C THR A 236 -21.24 2.03 23.36
N GLY A 237 -21.50 3.16 24.03
CA GLY A 237 -22.56 3.36 25.03
C GLY A 237 -22.60 4.83 25.49
N PRO A 238 -23.76 5.33 25.95
CA PRO A 238 -24.19 6.72 25.80
C PRO A 238 -23.56 7.68 26.80
N ASP A 239 -23.64 8.96 26.45
CA ASP A 239 -23.19 10.15 27.18
C ASP A 239 -23.20 10.01 28.71
N GLU A 240 -22.03 10.21 29.31
CA GLU A 240 -21.93 10.78 30.66
C GLU A 240 -21.17 12.10 30.55
N GLU A 241 -21.91 13.17 30.80
CA GLU A 241 -21.43 14.53 30.94
C GLU A 241 -20.41 14.60 32.07
N THR A 242 -19.23 15.17 31.83
CA THR A 242 -18.42 15.76 32.90
C THR A 242 -17.55 16.90 32.39
N GLU A 243 -17.95 18.09 32.84
CA GLU A 243 -17.19 19.31 33.13
C GLU A 243 -16.28 19.94 32.05
N VAL A 244 -16.77 21.08 31.57
CA VAL A 244 -16.06 22.10 30.80
C VAL A 244 -14.89 22.67 31.62
N PRO A 245 -13.62 22.57 31.15
CA PRO A 245 -12.55 23.39 31.69
C PRO A 245 -12.72 24.83 31.21
N GLN A 246 -12.66 25.76 32.17
CA GLN A 246 -12.78 27.20 32.01
C GLN A 246 -11.89 27.77 30.87
N ALA A 247 -12.41 28.84 30.28
CA ALA A 247 -11.88 29.58 29.15
C ALA A 247 -10.36 29.82 29.20
N ALA A 248 -9.64 29.21 28.26
CA ALA A 248 -8.31 29.65 27.88
C ALA A 248 -8.44 30.93 27.04
N GLN A 249 -7.71 31.95 27.48
CA GLN A 249 -7.72 33.34 26.99
C GLN A 249 -7.58 33.44 25.46
N SER A 250 -8.44 34.29 24.88
CA SER A 250 -8.46 34.64 23.46
C SER A 250 -7.12 35.18 23.00
N ARG A 251 -6.48 34.50 22.04
CA ARG A 251 -5.45 35.13 21.20
C ARG A 251 -6.14 36.16 20.27
N PRO A 252 -5.52 37.31 19.98
CA PRO A 252 -6.15 38.35 19.18
C PRO A 252 -6.45 37.82 17.77
N THR A 253 -7.73 37.84 17.40
CA THR A 253 -8.19 37.59 16.04
C THR A 253 -7.55 38.61 15.11
N THR A 254 -6.63 38.16 14.25
CA THR A 254 -6.13 39.01 13.17
C THR A 254 -7.17 39.01 12.06
N VAL A 255 -7.86 40.12 11.89
CA VAL A 255 -8.71 40.36 10.72
C VAL A 255 -7.81 40.76 9.56
N LEU A 256 -7.70 39.90 8.54
CA LEU A 256 -7.02 40.23 7.30
C LEU A 256 -8.05 40.76 6.30
N THR A 257 -7.86 41.99 5.84
CA THR A 257 -8.68 42.59 4.77
C THR A 257 -8.11 42.16 3.42
N VAL A 258 -8.86 41.33 2.68
CA VAL A 258 -8.46 40.89 1.33
C VAL A 258 -9.05 41.87 0.32
N ALA A 259 -8.18 42.58 -0.42
CA ALA A 259 -8.58 43.40 -1.56
C ALA A 259 -8.05 42.77 -2.86
N ARG A 260 -8.92 42.63 -3.87
CA ARG A 260 -8.50 42.26 -5.23
C ARG A 260 -8.02 43.51 -5.95
N MET A 261 -6.76 43.56 -6.32
CA MET A 261 -6.26 44.53 -7.31
C MET A 261 -6.57 43.96 -8.69
N HIS A 262 -7.50 44.57 -9.42
CA HIS A 262 -7.62 44.33 -10.86
C HIS A 262 -6.59 45.22 -11.57
N GLY A 263 -5.93 44.69 -12.60
CA GLY A 263 -5.00 45.47 -13.42
C GLY A 263 -5.65 46.74 -13.96
N ASP A 264 -4.84 47.78 -14.18
CA ASP A 264 -5.29 49.10 -14.59
C ASP A 264 -6.29 49.01 -15.76
N GLY A 265 -7.54 49.41 -15.52
CA GLY A 265 -8.60 49.52 -16.54
C GLY A 265 -9.81 48.59 -16.41
N ALA A 266 -9.87 47.66 -15.45
CA ALA A 266 -11.07 46.84 -15.25
C ALA A 266 -12.13 47.58 -14.39
N PRO A 267 -13.42 47.58 -14.77
CA PRO A 267 -14.48 48.20 -13.96
C PRO A 267 -14.64 47.50 -12.61
N SER A 268 -14.85 48.27 -11.54
CA SER A 268 -15.07 47.72 -10.20
C SER A 268 -16.38 46.92 -10.13
N LEU A 269 -16.47 45.99 -9.17
CA LEU A 269 -17.69 45.21 -8.95
C LEU A 269 -18.91 46.12 -8.71
N ASP A 270 -18.71 47.28 -8.08
CA ASP A 270 -19.74 48.30 -7.85
C ASP A 270 -20.26 48.93 -9.16
N ALA A 271 -19.43 49.00 -10.20
CA ALA A 271 -19.84 49.48 -11.52
C ALA A 271 -20.68 48.46 -12.31
N LEU A 272 -20.61 47.17 -11.94
CA LEU A 272 -21.28 46.06 -12.62
C LEU A 272 -22.55 45.58 -11.90
N LEU A 273 -22.84 46.08 -10.69
CA LEU A 273 -24.01 45.66 -9.91
C LEU A 273 -25.28 46.46 -10.29
N PRO A 274 -26.43 45.80 -10.51
CA PRO A 274 -27.69 46.50 -10.77
C PRO A 274 -28.12 47.34 -9.56
N ARG A 275 -28.63 48.55 -9.82
CA ARG A 275 -29.01 49.55 -8.79
C ARG A 275 -30.20 49.13 -7.92
N THR A 276 -31.00 48.17 -8.38
CA THR A 276 -32.17 47.63 -7.69
C THR A 276 -32.14 46.11 -7.71
N VAL A 277 -32.66 45.48 -6.64
CA VAL A 277 -32.79 44.02 -6.54
C VAL A 277 -34.27 43.68 -6.37
N ARG A 278 -34.79 42.78 -7.23
CA ARG A 278 -36.15 42.24 -7.07
C ARG A 278 -36.19 41.34 -5.82
N GLY A 279 -36.97 41.75 -4.81
CA GLY A 279 -37.17 40.96 -3.61
C GLY A 279 -38.13 39.80 -3.85
N PHE A 280 -37.61 38.56 -3.87
CA PHE A 280 -38.44 37.36 -3.74
C PHE A 280 -38.62 37.02 -2.25
N ASN A 281 -39.86 37.03 -1.76
CA ASN A 281 -40.21 36.53 -0.44
C ASN A 281 -41.43 35.60 -0.51
N ARG A 282 -41.64 34.82 0.55
CA ARG A 282 -42.65 33.73 0.64
C ARG A 282 -44.10 34.18 0.40
N TRP A 283 -44.37 35.49 0.46
CA TRP A 283 -45.69 36.07 0.22
C TRP A 283 -45.96 36.40 -1.26
N ASN A 284 -44.93 36.41 -2.10
CA ASN A 284 -45.02 36.76 -3.52
C ASN A 284 -44.82 35.54 -4.45
N SER A 285 -44.73 34.33 -3.87
CA SER A 285 -44.40 33.10 -4.60
C SER A 285 -45.59 32.24 -5.02
N GLY A 286 -46.81 32.80 -5.06
CA GLY A 286 -47.97 32.13 -5.63
C GLY A 286 -49.16 33.05 -5.80
N ASP A 287 -49.58 33.32 -7.05
CA ASP A 287 -50.84 33.92 -7.55
C ASP A 287 -51.68 34.83 -6.64
N THR A 288 -51.04 35.60 -5.75
CA THR A 288 -51.66 36.70 -5.01
C THR A 288 -51.25 38.01 -5.66
N ALA A 289 -52.24 38.79 -6.11
CA ALA A 289 -52.08 40.05 -6.84
C ALA A 289 -51.51 41.23 -5.99
N ALA A 290 -50.40 41.01 -5.28
CA ALA A 290 -49.69 42.05 -4.54
C ALA A 290 -48.60 42.70 -5.42
N PRO A 291 -48.48 44.04 -5.46
CA PRO A 291 -47.53 44.72 -6.35
C PRO A 291 -46.08 44.50 -5.91
N VAL A 292 -45.23 44.16 -6.89
CA VAL A 292 -43.77 43.99 -6.71
C VAL A 292 -43.12 45.37 -6.71
N THR A 293 -42.52 45.79 -5.59
CA THR A 293 -41.69 47.01 -5.53
C THR A 293 -40.22 46.67 -5.39
N ASP A 294 -39.40 47.19 -6.31
CA ASP A 294 -37.94 47.03 -6.32
C ASP A 294 -37.30 47.82 -5.16
N ILE A 295 -36.32 47.20 -4.47
CA ILE A 295 -35.65 47.81 -3.32
C ILE A 295 -34.34 48.49 -3.79
N PRO A 296 -34.16 49.80 -3.57
CA PRO A 296 -32.91 50.50 -3.86
C PRO A 296 -31.86 50.22 -2.79
N ARG A 297 -30.60 49.98 -3.21
CA ARG A 297 -29.46 49.83 -2.30
C ARG A 297 -28.94 51.20 -1.84
N VAL A 298 -28.82 51.39 -0.53
CA VAL A 298 -28.17 52.58 0.07
C VAL A 298 -26.65 52.35 0.11
N ALA A 299 -25.88 53.34 -0.34
CA ALA A 299 -24.42 53.28 -0.34
C ALA A 299 -23.83 53.26 1.09
N PRO A 300 -22.77 52.49 1.35
CA PRO A 300 -22.13 52.47 2.66
C PRO A 300 -21.42 53.81 2.97
N PRO A 301 -21.31 54.20 4.25
CA PRO A 301 -20.63 55.43 4.65
C PRO A 301 -19.11 55.34 4.43
N ALA A 302 -18.50 56.49 4.13
CA ALA A 302 -17.06 56.59 3.85
C ALA A 302 -16.21 56.25 5.09
N PRO A 303 -15.10 55.50 4.92
CA PRO A 303 -14.24 55.12 6.05
C PRO A 303 -13.45 56.32 6.60
N SER A 304 -13.27 56.36 7.92
CA SER A 304 -12.44 57.35 8.62
C SER A 304 -10.94 57.11 8.40
N PRO A 305 -10.10 58.16 8.44
CA PRO A 305 -8.68 58.04 8.13
C PRO A 305 -7.94 57.25 9.22
N VAL A 306 -7.37 56.10 8.85
CA VAL A 306 -6.54 55.26 9.72
C VAL A 306 -5.08 55.68 9.58
N THR A 307 -4.40 55.87 10.71
CA THR A 307 -2.97 56.12 10.83
C THR A 307 -2.15 54.99 10.21
N ALA A 308 -1.13 55.35 9.43
CA ALA A 308 -0.31 54.43 8.64
C ALA A 308 0.37 53.35 9.50
N PRO A 309 0.17 52.05 9.22
CA PRO A 309 0.93 50.99 9.85
C PRO A 309 2.31 50.82 9.19
N VAL A 310 3.29 50.48 10.02
CA VAL A 310 4.68 50.21 9.69
C VAL A 310 4.78 49.17 8.55
N GLN A 311 5.52 49.53 7.49
CA GLN A 311 5.82 48.65 6.36
C GLN A 311 6.61 47.42 6.83
N ARG A 312 5.93 46.26 6.93
CA ARG A 312 6.59 44.96 6.75
C ARG A 312 6.36 44.55 5.30
N ALA A 313 7.43 44.14 4.63
CA ALA A 313 7.40 43.66 3.25
C ALA A 313 6.31 42.59 3.09
N ALA A 314 5.30 42.89 2.28
CA ALA A 314 4.27 41.94 1.93
C ALA A 314 4.90 40.79 1.17
N GLN A 315 4.72 39.56 1.64
CA GLN A 315 4.99 38.37 0.83
C GLN A 315 3.84 38.22 -0.15
N VAL A 316 4.13 38.41 -1.44
CA VAL A 316 3.22 38.06 -2.52
C VAL A 316 3.28 36.54 -2.66
N LEU A 317 2.19 35.86 -2.30
CA LEU A 317 1.96 34.46 -2.61
C LEU A 317 1.00 34.41 -3.80
N GLU A 318 1.52 34.02 -4.96
CA GLU A 318 0.68 33.78 -6.14
C GLU A 318 -0.09 32.47 -5.98
N PHE A 319 -1.42 32.56 -5.96
CA PHE A 319 -2.31 31.42 -6.01
C PHE A 319 -3.04 31.41 -7.36
N PRO A 320 -2.71 30.49 -8.29
CA PRO A 320 -3.37 30.42 -9.58
C PRO A 320 -4.76 29.79 -9.42
N VAL A 321 -5.78 30.62 -9.24
CA VAL A 321 -7.20 30.20 -9.14
C VAL A 321 -7.74 29.63 -10.46
N ALA A 322 -7.07 29.87 -11.60
CA ALA A 322 -7.54 29.42 -12.90
C ALA A 322 -7.30 27.92 -13.17
N ALA A 323 -6.21 27.32 -12.66
CA ALA A 323 -5.85 25.93 -12.97
C ALA A 323 -6.66 24.88 -12.17
N SER A 324 -7.18 25.25 -10.99
CA SER A 324 -7.96 24.35 -10.12
C SER A 324 -9.47 24.31 -10.45
N SER A 325 -9.94 25.19 -11.33
CA SER A 325 -11.37 25.30 -11.65
C SER A 325 -11.94 24.09 -12.42
N GLU A 326 -11.08 23.29 -13.04
CA GLU A 326 -11.48 22.12 -13.85
C GLU A 326 -11.34 20.76 -13.12
N ARG A 327 -10.59 20.68 -12.02
CA ARG A 327 -10.23 19.41 -11.37
C ARG A 327 -10.88 19.25 -10.00
N CYS A 328 -11.81 18.31 -9.89
CA CYS A 328 -12.57 17.99 -8.68
C CYS A 328 -11.99 16.77 -7.95
N ALA A 329 -12.03 16.79 -6.62
CA ALA A 329 -11.79 15.60 -5.81
C ALA A 329 -13.06 14.76 -5.70
N TYR A 330 -13.00 13.50 -6.10
CA TYR A 330 -14.09 12.54 -5.98
C TYR A 330 -13.94 11.75 -4.69
N VAL A 331 -14.95 11.81 -3.81
CA VAL A 331 -15.03 11.00 -2.59
C VAL A 331 -16.08 9.92 -2.82
N ALA A 332 -15.63 8.67 -3.01
CA ALA A 332 -16.50 7.55 -3.34
C ALA A 332 -16.55 6.52 -2.20
N GLY A 333 -17.70 5.88 -1.99
CA GLY A 333 -17.84 4.81 -1.01
C GLY A 333 -19.30 4.49 -0.70
N THR A 334 -19.55 3.63 0.28
CA THR A 334 -20.91 3.21 0.67
C THR A 334 -21.46 4.15 1.75
N PHE A 335 -22.24 5.17 1.36
CA PHE A 335 -22.71 6.21 2.28
C PHE A 335 -23.75 5.70 3.29
N ASP A 336 -24.42 4.59 2.99
CA ASP A 336 -25.37 3.93 3.88
C ASP A 336 -24.74 3.35 5.16
N THR A 337 -23.43 3.11 5.13
CA THR A 337 -22.66 2.46 6.19
C THR A 337 -21.50 3.32 6.66
N LYS A 338 -20.92 4.14 5.78
CA LYS A 338 -19.71 4.96 6.01
C LYS A 338 -19.92 6.45 5.74
N GLY A 339 -21.18 6.90 5.76
CA GLY A 339 -21.54 8.27 5.40
C GLY A 339 -20.87 9.35 6.25
N ARG A 340 -20.60 9.07 7.54
CA ARG A 340 -19.93 10.03 8.44
C ARG A 340 -18.48 10.24 8.03
N GLU A 341 -17.75 9.16 7.80
CA GLU A 341 -16.34 9.14 7.42
C GLU A 341 -16.11 9.76 6.04
N LEU A 342 -16.96 9.42 5.07
CA LEU A 342 -16.91 9.99 3.72
C LEU A 342 -17.27 11.49 3.73
N ALA A 343 -18.25 11.90 4.55
CA ALA A 343 -18.56 13.31 4.75
C ALA A 343 -17.39 14.06 5.42
N TYR A 344 -16.67 13.43 6.34
CA TYR A 344 -15.48 14.04 6.96
C TYR A 344 -14.35 14.24 5.95
N LEU A 345 -14.07 13.24 5.10
CA LEU A 345 -13.11 13.38 3.99
C LEU A 345 -13.48 14.55 3.07
N ARG A 346 -14.76 14.63 2.69
CA ARG A 346 -15.30 15.76 1.91
C ARG A 346 -15.02 17.09 2.60
N GLN A 347 -15.36 17.23 3.89
CA GLN A 347 -15.16 18.48 4.63
C GLN A 347 -13.67 18.88 4.71
N CYS A 348 -12.77 17.92 4.92
CA CYS A 348 -11.32 18.18 4.92
C CYS A 348 -10.85 18.71 3.56
N LEU A 349 -11.31 18.13 2.46
CA LEU A 349 -10.98 18.56 1.09
C LEU A 349 -11.57 19.94 0.76
N GLU A 350 -12.84 20.18 1.12
CA GLU A 350 -13.51 21.48 0.91
C GLU A 350 -12.82 22.61 1.70
N LYS A 351 -12.35 22.34 2.93
CA LYS A 351 -11.57 23.31 3.73
C LYS A 351 -10.25 23.74 3.08
N LEU A 352 -9.71 22.93 2.17
CA LEU A 352 -8.50 23.23 1.39
C LEU A 352 -8.84 23.94 0.07
N GLY A 353 -10.11 24.28 -0.16
CA GLY A 353 -10.57 25.00 -1.34
C GLY A 353 -10.80 24.11 -2.57
N LEU A 354 -10.80 22.79 -2.44
CA LEU A 354 -11.10 21.88 -3.55
C LEU A 354 -12.61 21.73 -3.77
N ARG A 355 -13.03 21.70 -5.04
CA ARG A 355 -14.38 21.25 -5.40
C ARG A 355 -14.47 19.75 -5.18
N VAL A 356 -15.46 19.30 -4.41
CA VAL A 356 -15.65 17.89 -4.06
C VAL A 356 -16.93 17.34 -4.66
N VAL A 357 -16.84 16.18 -5.28
CA VAL A 357 -18.00 15.38 -5.74
C VAL A 357 -18.08 14.13 -4.88
N THR A 358 -19.21 13.92 -4.21
CA THR A 358 -19.44 12.68 -3.43
C THR A 358 -20.20 11.66 -4.28
N VAL A 359 -19.71 10.42 -4.31
CA VAL A 359 -20.29 9.34 -5.10
C VAL A 359 -20.66 8.17 -4.20
N ASP A 360 -21.94 7.86 -4.12
CA ASP A 360 -22.42 6.75 -3.32
C ASP A 360 -22.47 5.46 -4.12
N LEU A 361 -21.91 4.40 -3.52
CA LEU A 361 -21.79 3.05 -4.07
C LEU A 361 -22.62 2.05 -3.26
N ALA A 362 -23.52 2.51 -2.39
CA ALA A 362 -24.40 1.65 -1.61
C ALA A 362 -25.38 0.87 -2.51
N THR A 363 -25.56 -0.42 -2.19
CA THR A 363 -26.49 -1.32 -2.88
C THR A 363 -27.75 -1.61 -2.06
N SER A 364 -27.88 -1.05 -0.86
CA SER A 364 -28.98 -1.33 0.09
C SER A 364 -30.31 -0.64 -0.24
N GLY A 365 -30.33 0.29 -1.19
CA GLY A 365 -31.54 1.05 -1.57
C GLY A 365 -31.97 2.13 -0.56
N LYS A 366 -31.17 2.38 0.49
CA LYS A 366 -31.41 3.47 1.44
C LYS A 366 -31.20 4.85 0.78
N PRO A 367 -31.82 5.93 1.31
CA PRO A 367 -31.58 7.29 0.81
C PRO A 367 -30.10 7.65 0.88
N SER A 368 -29.61 8.30 -0.18
CA SER A 368 -28.21 8.72 -0.29
C SER A 368 -28.05 10.22 -0.04
N PRO A 369 -27.13 10.64 0.84
CA PRO A 369 -26.77 12.05 1.01
C PRO A 369 -25.68 12.52 0.03
N ALA A 370 -25.16 11.64 -0.84
CA ALA A 370 -24.11 11.98 -1.79
C ALA A 370 -24.63 12.80 -2.97
N SER A 371 -23.75 13.60 -3.57
CA SER A 371 -24.02 14.40 -4.77
C SER A 371 -24.43 13.53 -5.96
N VAL A 372 -23.81 12.35 -6.09
CA VAL A 372 -24.10 11.37 -7.14
C VAL A 372 -24.76 10.16 -6.48
N HIS A 373 -26.00 9.91 -6.92
CA HIS A 373 -26.84 8.83 -6.38
C HIS A 373 -26.36 7.45 -6.87
N PRO A 374 -26.46 6.37 -6.07
CA PRO A 374 -25.96 5.04 -6.47
C PRO A 374 -26.62 4.49 -7.74
N ARG A 375 -27.88 4.86 -8.01
CA ARG A 375 -28.55 4.51 -9.27
C ARG A 375 -27.91 5.15 -10.50
N GLU A 376 -27.37 6.35 -10.39
CA GLU A 376 -26.66 7.01 -11.50
C GLU A 376 -25.39 6.24 -11.86
N VAL A 377 -24.66 5.77 -10.84
CA VAL A 377 -23.50 4.89 -11.03
C VAL A 377 -23.95 3.57 -11.65
N ALA A 378 -24.99 2.93 -11.09
CA ALA A 378 -25.50 1.64 -11.55
C ALA A 378 -25.94 1.62 -13.03
N ARG A 379 -26.41 2.76 -13.59
CA ARG A 379 -26.75 2.88 -15.02
C ARG A 379 -25.58 2.62 -15.97
N HIS A 380 -24.35 2.76 -15.49
CA HIS A 380 -23.15 2.51 -16.28
C HIS A 380 -22.81 1.01 -16.36
N HIS A 381 -23.50 0.15 -15.62
CA HIS A 381 -23.36 -1.28 -15.76
C HIS A 381 -23.86 -1.74 -17.15
N PRO A 382 -23.14 -2.62 -17.86
CA PRO A 382 -23.55 -3.06 -19.21
C PRO A 382 -24.90 -3.80 -19.27
N GLN A 383 -25.37 -4.36 -18.15
CA GLN A 383 -26.70 -4.98 -18.02
C GLN A 383 -27.74 -4.05 -17.35
N GLY A 384 -27.41 -2.77 -17.18
CA GLY A 384 -28.27 -1.76 -16.53
C GLY A 384 -28.36 -1.90 -15.01
N GLU A 385 -29.22 -1.06 -14.41
CA GLU A 385 -29.36 -0.93 -12.95
C GLU A 385 -29.77 -2.23 -12.24
N SER A 386 -30.58 -3.07 -12.91
CA SER A 386 -31.12 -4.30 -12.32
C SER A 386 -30.06 -5.33 -11.93
N ALA A 387 -28.91 -5.34 -12.62
CA ALA A 387 -27.79 -6.20 -12.28
C ALA A 387 -27.12 -5.79 -10.96
N VAL A 388 -27.14 -4.49 -10.64
CA VAL A 388 -26.57 -3.93 -9.42
C VAL A 388 -27.52 -4.09 -8.22
N PHE A 389 -28.83 -3.97 -8.45
CA PHE A 389 -29.85 -4.12 -7.41
C PHE A 389 -30.56 -5.47 -7.53
N SER A 390 -29.79 -6.56 -7.58
CA SER A 390 -30.27 -7.93 -7.79
C SER A 390 -30.80 -8.62 -6.52
N GLY A 391 -30.60 -8.02 -5.35
CA GLY A 391 -31.03 -8.55 -4.05
C GLY A 391 -30.02 -9.51 -3.39
N ASP A 392 -29.07 -10.05 -4.15
CA ASP A 392 -27.92 -10.78 -3.59
C ASP A 392 -26.75 -9.82 -3.32
N ARG A 393 -26.25 -9.81 -2.08
CA ARG A 393 -25.22 -8.85 -1.65
C ARG A 393 -23.90 -9.03 -2.40
N GLY A 394 -23.47 -10.27 -2.64
CA GLY A 394 -22.21 -10.55 -3.31
C GLY A 394 -22.22 -10.07 -4.76
N THR A 395 -23.23 -10.50 -5.50
CA THR A 395 -23.46 -10.13 -6.90
C THR A 395 -23.63 -8.62 -7.07
N SER A 396 -24.37 -7.98 -6.16
CA SER A 396 -24.60 -6.53 -6.19
C SER A 396 -23.31 -5.72 -6.00
N VAL A 397 -22.41 -6.15 -5.11
CA VAL A 397 -21.11 -5.46 -4.88
C VAL A 397 -20.23 -5.55 -6.12
N THR A 398 -20.10 -6.74 -6.73
CA THR A 398 -19.31 -6.92 -7.94
C THR A 398 -19.88 -6.13 -9.12
N ALA A 399 -21.20 -6.16 -9.30
CA ALA A 399 -21.87 -5.38 -10.34
C ALA A 399 -21.71 -3.86 -10.11
N MET A 400 -21.83 -3.39 -8.86
CA MET A 400 -21.59 -1.97 -8.55
C MET A 400 -20.14 -1.56 -8.80
N ALA A 401 -19.16 -2.41 -8.48
CA ALA A 401 -17.75 -2.14 -8.77
C ALA A 401 -17.52 -1.91 -10.27
N LEU A 402 -18.08 -2.79 -11.11
CA LEU A 402 -18.00 -2.66 -12.58
C LEU A 402 -18.73 -1.42 -13.09
N ALA A 403 -19.89 -1.09 -12.51
CA ALA A 403 -20.63 0.11 -12.85
C ALA A 403 -19.83 1.37 -12.50
N PHE A 404 -19.20 1.38 -11.32
CA PHE A 404 -18.38 2.49 -10.84
C PHE A 404 -17.11 2.68 -11.66
N GLU A 405 -16.45 1.59 -12.05
CA GLU A 405 -15.32 1.60 -12.98
C GLU A 405 -15.67 2.33 -14.28
N ARG A 406 -16.82 2.01 -14.88
CA ARG A 406 -17.27 2.64 -16.12
C ARG A 406 -17.72 4.07 -15.90
N TYR A 407 -18.35 4.36 -14.77
CA TYR A 407 -18.77 5.71 -14.40
C TYR A 407 -17.58 6.67 -14.31
N VAL A 408 -16.50 6.33 -13.59
CA VAL A 408 -15.36 7.25 -13.40
C VAL A 408 -14.68 7.61 -14.71
N LEU A 409 -14.64 6.70 -15.68
CA LEU A 409 -14.07 6.93 -17.01
C LEU A 409 -14.87 7.93 -17.86
N THR A 410 -16.12 8.21 -17.51
CA THR A 410 -16.93 9.23 -18.19
C THR A 410 -16.71 10.64 -17.65
N ARG A 411 -15.98 10.78 -16.52
CA ARG A 411 -15.83 12.05 -15.81
C ARG A 411 -14.62 12.82 -16.34
N ARG A 412 -14.86 14.01 -16.89
CA ARG A 412 -13.81 14.90 -17.42
C ARG A 412 -13.22 15.84 -16.37
N ASP A 413 -13.96 16.08 -15.29
CA ASP A 413 -13.56 16.96 -14.19
C ASP A 413 -12.90 16.19 -13.03
N LEU A 414 -12.58 14.90 -13.20
CA LEU A 414 -11.97 14.09 -12.14
C LEU A 414 -10.49 14.46 -11.98
N GLY A 415 -10.19 15.22 -10.92
CA GLY A 415 -8.85 15.62 -10.53
C GLY A 415 -8.15 14.61 -9.64
N GLY A 416 -8.90 13.83 -8.85
CA GLY A 416 -8.39 12.76 -8.01
C GLY A 416 -9.53 11.98 -7.35
N LEU A 417 -9.28 10.73 -6.97
CA LEU A 417 -10.27 9.83 -6.38
C LEU A 417 -9.79 9.33 -5.01
N ILE A 418 -10.64 9.49 -3.99
CA ILE A 418 -10.43 8.96 -2.64
C ILE A 418 -11.60 8.11 -2.18
N SER A 419 -11.31 7.03 -1.45
CA SER A 419 -12.30 6.19 -0.78
C SER A 419 -11.79 5.71 0.58
N ALA A 420 -12.72 5.33 1.45
CA ALA A 420 -12.42 4.76 2.76
C ALA A 420 -13.34 3.57 3.07
N GLY A 421 -12.78 2.45 3.51
CA GLY A 421 -13.58 1.29 3.88
C GLY A 421 -12.80 0.08 4.37
N GLY A 422 -13.53 -0.96 4.77
CA GLY A 422 -12.96 -2.28 5.02
C GLY A 422 -12.69 -3.06 3.73
N SER A 423 -12.40 -4.36 3.82
CA SER A 423 -12.11 -5.22 2.66
C SER A 423 -13.13 -5.10 1.52
N GLY A 424 -14.44 -5.11 1.84
CA GLY A 424 -15.50 -4.96 0.84
C GLY A 424 -15.53 -3.59 0.16
N GLY A 425 -15.31 -2.50 0.91
CA GLY A 425 -15.24 -1.15 0.35
C GLY A 425 -14.00 -0.95 -0.52
N THR A 426 -12.87 -1.52 -0.11
CA THR A 426 -11.63 -1.56 -0.88
C THR A 426 -11.81 -2.33 -2.19
N ALA A 427 -12.44 -3.50 -2.15
CA ALA A 427 -12.73 -4.30 -3.34
C ALA A 427 -13.73 -3.61 -4.29
N LEU A 428 -14.61 -2.76 -3.76
CA LEU A 428 -15.60 -2.00 -4.54
C LEU A 428 -14.98 -0.78 -5.25
N ALA A 429 -14.12 -0.02 -4.57
CA ALA A 429 -13.59 1.24 -5.10
C ALA A 429 -12.31 1.08 -5.95
N THR A 430 -11.44 0.12 -5.61
CA THR A 430 -10.13 -0.01 -6.26
C THR A 430 -10.17 -0.47 -7.72
N PRO A 431 -11.15 -1.24 -8.22
CA PRO A 431 -11.30 -1.49 -9.67
C PRO A 431 -11.42 -0.19 -10.48
N ALA A 432 -12.25 0.74 -10.02
CA ALA A 432 -12.39 2.06 -10.65
C ALA A 432 -11.10 2.89 -10.56
N MET A 433 -10.40 2.83 -9.43
CA MET A 433 -9.09 3.49 -9.29
C MET A 433 -8.06 2.92 -10.29
N ARG A 434 -8.02 1.59 -10.49
CA ARG A 434 -7.11 0.95 -11.45
C ARG A 434 -7.44 1.28 -12.90
N ALA A 435 -8.70 1.56 -13.22
CA ALA A 435 -9.10 1.97 -14.56
C ALA A 435 -8.61 3.38 -14.91
N LEU A 436 -8.46 4.27 -13.92
CA LEU A 436 -7.97 5.63 -14.16
C LEU A 436 -6.49 5.62 -14.66
N PRO A 437 -6.09 6.56 -15.52
CA PRO A 437 -4.71 6.65 -16.01
C PRO A 437 -3.69 6.80 -14.88
N ILE A 438 -2.48 6.26 -15.08
CA ILE A 438 -1.33 6.51 -14.19
C ILE A 438 -1.09 8.03 -14.08
N GLY A 439 -0.79 8.50 -12.87
CA GLY A 439 -0.57 9.91 -12.55
C GLY A 439 -1.82 10.64 -12.05
N VAL A 440 -3.04 10.14 -12.34
CA VAL A 440 -4.24 10.65 -11.67
C VAL A 440 -4.18 10.27 -10.19
N PRO A 441 -4.28 11.21 -9.23
CA PRO A 441 -4.26 10.92 -7.81
C PRO A 441 -5.34 9.91 -7.37
N LYS A 442 -4.93 8.79 -6.78
CA LYS A 442 -5.82 7.71 -6.30
C LYS A 442 -5.40 7.32 -4.90
N LEU A 443 -6.30 7.47 -3.92
CA LEU A 443 -6.00 7.17 -2.53
C LEU A 443 -7.10 6.30 -1.90
N MET A 444 -6.71 5.16 -1.33
CA MET A 444 -7.61 4.25 -0.65
C MET A 444 -7.24 4.11 0.83
N VAL A 445 -8.10 4.61 1.71
CA VAL A 445 -7.99 4.37 3.15
C VAL A 445 -8.63 3.02 3.48
N SER A 446 -7.83 2.03 3.86
CA SER A 446 -8.25 0.64 3.91
C SER A 446 -7.80 -0.08 5.17
N THR A 447 -8.69 -0.89 5.76
CA THR A 447 -8.35 -1.81 6.87
C THR A 447 -7.47 -2.98 6.42
N VAL A 448 -7.33 -3.19 5.11
CA VAL A 448 -6.48 -4.25 4.53
C VAL A 448 -5.23 -3.71 3.84
N ALA A 449 -4.91 -2.42 4.05
CA ALA A 449 -3.69 -1.83 3.48
C ALA A 449 -2.39 -2.40 4.08
N SER A 450 -2.43 -2.95 5.30
CA SER A 450 -1.29 -3.59 5.97
C SER A 450 -1.26 -5.12 5.75
N GLY A 451 -1.63 -5.58 4.55
CA GLY A 451 -1.69 -6.98 4.17
C GLY A 451 -1.31 -7.20 2.70
N ASP A 452 -1.81 -8.27 2.08
CA ASP A 452 -1.63 -8.47 0.63
C ASP A 452 -2.49 -7.48 -0.16
N VAL A 453 -1.85 -6.45 -0.70
CA VAL A 453 -2.51 -5.40 -1.45
C VAL A 453 -2.51 -5.62 -2.97
N ARG A 454 -1.85 -6.68 -3.47
CA ARG A 454 -1.73 -6.95 -4.92
C ARG A 454 -3.09 -6.98 -5.64
N PRO A 455 -4.16 -7.60 -5.10
CA PRO A 455 -5.47 -7.62 -5.78
C PRO A 455 -6.15 -6.25 -5.87
N TYR A 456 -5.76 -5.30 -5.02
CA TYR A 456 -6.36 -3.96 -4.95
C TYR A 456 -5.57 -2.95 -5.79
N VAL A 457 -4.25 -2.96 -5.69
CA VAL A 457 -3.37 -2.00 -6.39
C VAL A 457 -3.17 -2.42 -7.84
N GLY A 458 -2.93 -3.71 -8.11
CA GLY A 458 -2.61 -4.22 -9.44
C GLY A 458 -1.41 -3.48 -10.06
N PRO A 459 -1.40 -3.24 -11.39
CA PRO A 459 -0.35 -2.49 -12.08
C PRO A 459 -0.51 -0.96 -11.97
N SER A 460 -1.36 -0.46 -11.08
CA SER A 460 -1.66 0.97 -10.94
C SER A 460 -0.88 1.62 -9.79
N ASP A 461 -0.76 2.93 -9.81
CA ASP A 461 -0.19 3.81 -8.78
C ASP A 461 -1.18 4.19 -7.65
N ILE A 462 -1.96 3.23 -7.14
CA ILE A 462 -2.91 3.48 -6.04
C ILE A 462 -2.15 3.64 -4.71
N CYS A 463 -2.36 4.77 -4.04
CA CYS A 463 -1.85 4.99 -2.69
C CYS A 463 -2.76 4.30 -1.66
N MET A 464 -2.27 3.22 -1.05
CA MET A 464 -2.95 2.53 0.04
C MET A 464 -2.56 3.16 1.38
N MET A 465 -3.54 3.71 2.11
CA MET A 465 -3.33 4.24 3.46
C MET A 465 -4.01 3.32 4.48
N TYR A 466 -3.25 2.80 5.44
CA TYR A 466 -3.81 1.95 6.48
C TYR A 466 -4.70 2.75 7.43
N SER A 467 -5.94 2.29 7.63
CA SER A 467 -6.91 2.97 8.48
C SER A 467 -6.58 2.92 9.97
N VAL A 468 -5.66 2.03 10.39
CA VAL A 468 -5.23 1.74 11.77
C VAL A 468 -6.33 1.10 12.64
N THR A 469 -7.51 1.72 12.68
CA THR A 469 -8.72 1.15 13.26
C THR A 469 -9.67 0.72 12.16
N ASP A 470 -10.72 -0.04 12.50
CA ASP A 470 -11.82 -0.22 11.56
C ASP A 470 -12.34 1.16 11.11
N VAL A 471 -12.77 1.24 9.85
CA VAL A 471 -13.37 2.45 9.29
C VAL A 471 -14.84 2.43 9.71
N GLN A 472 -15.12 2.52 11.02
CA GLN A 472 -16.48 2.51 11.56
C GLN A 472 -16.58 3.55 12.68
N GLY A 473 -17.27 4.65 12.37
CA GLY A 473 -17.33 5.84 13.21
C GLY A 473 -16.07 6.71 13.13
N ILE A 474 -16.26 7.99 13.43
CA ILE A 474 -15.15 8.95 13.58
C ILE A 474 -14.72 8.91 15.04
N ASN A 475 -13.46 8.56 15.26
CA ASN A 475 -12.79 8.59 16.55
C ASN A 475 -11.47 9.36 16.39
N ARG A 476 -10.80 9.68 17.51
CA ARG A 476 -9.55 10.47 17.50
C ARG A 476 -8.45 9.94 16.57
N ILE A 477 -8.44 8.64 16.26
CA ILE A 477 -7.47 8.01 15.37
C ILE A 477 -7.97 8.07 13.93
N SER A 478 -9.20 7.61 13.67
CA SER A 478 -9.77 7.62 12.31
C SER A 478 -9.89 9.04 11.77
N GLU A 479 -10.18 10.03 12.61
CA GLU A 479 -10.16 11.45 12.25
C GLU A 479 -8.80 11.90 11.70
N ARG A 480 -7.71 11.61 12.41
CA ARG A 480 -6.35 11.98 11.97
C ARG A 480 -5.94 11.27 10.69
N VAL A 481 -6.28 9.98 10.57
CA VAL A 481 -5.93 9.19 9.39
C VAL A 481 -6.72 9.70 8.17
N LEU A 482 -8.03 9.92 8.30
CA LEU A 482 -8.86 10.46 7.22
C LEU A 482 -8.43 11.89 6.86
N ALA A 483 -8.08 12.74 7.83
CA ALA A 483 -7.55 14.06 7.55
C ALA A 483 -6.24 13.99 6.77
N ASN A 484 -5.29 13.14 7.17
CA ASN A 484 -4.04 12.93 6.43
C ASN A 484 -4.29 12.42 5.01
N ALA A 485 -5.24 11.50 4.84
CA ALA A 485 -5.65 11.00 3.53
C ALA A 485 -6.19 12.13 2.63
N ALA A 486 -7.08 12.96 3.17
CA ALA A 486 -7.62 14.11 2.48
C ALA A 486 -6.53 15.14 2.12
N HIS A 487 -5.63 15.46 3.05
CA HIS A 487 -4.51 16.38 2.80
C HIS A 487 -3.54 15.83 1.74
N ALA A 488 -3.24 14.53 1.79
CA ALA A 488 -2.38 13.87 0.81
C ALA A 488 -3.02 13.94 -0.59
N LEU A 489 -4.31 13.59 -0.71
CA LEU A 489 -5.02 13.72 -1.98
C LEU A 489 -5.03 15.17 -2.46
N ALA A 490 -5.32 16.12 -1.57
CA ALA A 490 -5.37 17.53 -1.94
C ALA A 490 -4.03 18.00 -2.49
N GLY A 491 -2.92 17.69 -1.81
CA GLY A 491 -1.58 18.03 -2.28
C GLY A 491 -1.27 17.42 -3.65
N MET A 492 -1.65 16.16 -3.89
CA MET A 492 -1.48 15.50 -5.19
C MET A 492 -2.33 16.17 -6.29
N VAL A 493 -3.53 16.66 -5.97
CA VAL A 493 -4.43 17.32 -6.93
C VAL A 493 -3.97 18.76 -7.24
N THR A 494 -3.52 19.51 -6.24
CA THR A 494 -3.17 20.94 -6.39
C THR A 494 -1.75 21.17 -6.88
N HIS A 495 -0.87 20.17 -6.78
CA HIS A 495 0.52 20.26 -7.23
C HIS A 495 0.82 19.22 -8.32
N PRO A 496 0.18 19.29 -9.50
CA PRO A 496 0.53 18.43 -10.61
C PRO A 496 1.99 18.67 -11.00
N MET A 497 2.67 17.61 -11.43
CA MET A 497 4.02 17.74 -12.00
C MET A 497 3.98 18.72 -13.19
N PRO A 498 4.86 19.73 -13.24
CA PRO A 498 4.96 20.61 -14.40
C PRO A 498 5.24 19.78 -15.65
N GLU A 499 4.54 20.08 -16.75
CA GLU A 499 4.92 19.61 -18.09
C GLU A 499 6.22 20.33 -18.48
N GLY A 500 7.36 19.79 -18.05
CA GLY A 500 8.69 20.40 -18.21
C GLY A 500 9.59 19.65 -19.17
N GLU A 501 10.10 20.41 -20.15
CA GLU A 501 11.08 20.14 -21.23
C GLU A 501 10.86 18.90 -22.11
N ALA A 502 11.40 18.94 -23.34
CA ALA A 502 11.26 17.88 -24.33
C ALA A 502 11.88 16.56 -23.82
N ARG A 503 11.07 15.75 -23.14
CA ARG A 503 11.44 14.40 -22.71
C ARG A 503 11.42 13.48 -23.91
N LYS A 504 12.38 12.55 -23.96
CA LYS A 504 12.39 11.49 -24.98
C LYS A 504 11.05 10.72 -24.90
N PRO A 505 10.44 10.37 -26.04
CA PRO A 505 9.27 9.50 -26.03
C PRO A 505 9.58 8.19 -25.31
N ALA A 506 8.70 7.77 -24.41
CA ALA A 506 8.89 6.53 -23.65
C ALA A 506 8.53 5.31 -24.49
N LEU A 507 9.38 4.30 -24.46
CA LEU A 507 9.23 3.04 -25.18
C LEU A 507 9.20 1.89 -24.17
N GLY A 508 8.16 1.08 -24.19
CA GLY A 508 8.08 -0.11 -23.33
C GLY A 508 8.83 -1.29 -23.94
N LEU A 509 9.66 -1.98 -23.16
CA LEU A 509 10.34 -3.20 -23.59
C LEU A 509 10.13 -4.31 -22.56
N THR A 510 9.75 -5.51 -22.99
CA THR A 510 9.70 -6.68 -22.10
C THR A 510 11.00 -7.46 -22.14
N MET A 511 11.41 -8.02 -21.01
CA MET A 511 12.64 -8.78 -20.86
C MET A 511 12.43 -9.98 -19.94
N PHE A 512 13.20 -11.04 -20.15
CA PHE A 512 13.35 -12.15 -19.22
C PHE A 512 14.84 -12.51 -19.10
N GLY A 513 15.26 -13.18 -18.02
CA GLY A 513 16.68 -13.44 -17.77
C GLY A 513 17.43 -14.11 -18.94
N VAL A 514 16.72 -14.92 -19.72
CA VAL A 514 17.22 -15.66 -20.90
C VAL A 514 17.16 -14.87 -22.23
N THR A 515 16.59 -13.67 -22.22
CA THR A 515 16.50 -12.73 -23.37
C THR A 515 17.17 -11.39 -23.08
N THR A 516 17.74 -11.21 -21.88
CA THR A 516 18.49 -10.03 -21.47
C THR A 516 19.50 -9.54 -22.50
N PRO A 517 20.31 -10.41 -23.16
CA PRO A 517 21.26 -9.93 -24.17
C PRO A 517 20.57 -9.19 -25.32
N CYS A 518 19.46 -9.74 -25.85
CA CYS A 518 18.66 -9.09 -26.90
C CYS A 518 18.19 -7.71 -26.47
N VAL A 519 17.54 -7.62 -25.30
CA VAL A 519 16.95 -6.36 -24.82
C VAL A 519 18.01 -5.31 -24.54
N GLN A 520 19.16 -5.69 -23.97
CA GLN A 520 20.27 -4.77 -23.74
C GLN A 520 20.82 -4.18 -25.05
N MET A 521 20.92 -5.00 -26.11
CA MET A 521 21.34 -4.52 -27.43
C MET A 521 20.32 -3.55 -28.03
N VAL A 522 19.02 -3.87 -27.95
CA VAL A 522 17.94 -2.99 -28.43
C VAL A 522 17.93 -1.66 -27.67
N THR A 523 17.97 -1.69 -26.32
CA THR A 523 17.99 -0.48 -25.48
C THR A 523 19.18 0.41 -25.83
N LYS A 524 20.39 -0.17 -25.94
CA LYS A 524 21.60 0.59 -26.27
C LYS A 524 21.48 1.35 -27.60
N GLN A 525 20.79 0.80 -28.59
CA GLN A 525 20.61 1.44 -29.91
C GLN A 525 19.52 2.51 -29.96
N LEU A 526 18.61 2.52 -28.98
CA LEU A 526 17.46 3.42 -28.93
C LEU A 526 17.56 4.49 -27.85
N ASP A 527 18.45 4.33 -26.87
CA ASP A 527 18.57 5.19 -25.69
C ASP A 527 18.80 6.67 -26.04
N GLU A 528 19.47 6.99 -27.14
CA GLU A 528 19.64 8.39 -27.57
C GLU A 528 18.31 9.07 -27.95
N ALA A 529 17.36 8.32 -28.52
CA ALA A 529 16.12 8.85 -29.07
C ALA A 529 14.87 8.56 -28.22
N TYR A 530 14.90 7.52 -27.38
CA TYR A 530 13.75 7.06 -26.60
C TYR A 530 14.12 6.86 -25.13
N ASP A 531 13.17 7.09 -24.23
CA ASP A 531 13.27 6.67 -22.83
C ASP A 531 12.84 5.20 -22.75
N CYS A 532 13.81 4.29 -22.65
CA CYS A 532 13.58 2.85 -22.73
C CYS A 532 13.19 2.27 -21.37
N LEU A 533 11.89 1.99 -21.18
CA LEU A 533 11.35 1.41 -19.96
C LEU A 533 11.32 -0.12 -20.06
N VAL A 534 12.20 -0.80 -19.32
CA VAL A 534 12.31 -2.26 -19.35
C VAL A 534 11.47 -2.92 -18.25
N PHE A 535 10.60 -3.84 -18.64
CA PHE A 535 9.69 -4.60 -17.79
C PHE A 535 10.09 -6.07 -17.76
N HIS A 536 10.29 -6.62 -16.57
CA HIS A 536 10.56 -8.04 -16.41
C HIS A 536 9.26 -8.84 -16.59
N ALA A 537 9.23 -9.77 -17.54
CA ALA A 537 8.03 -10.50 -17.97
C ALA A 537 7.60 -11.58 -16.95
N THR A 538 7.19 -11.14 -15.75
CA THR A 538 6.80 -12.00 -14.61
C THR A 538 5.30 -11.93 -14.30
N GLY A 539 4.48 -11.59 -15.30
CA GLY A 539 3.05 -11.34 -15.19
C GLY A 539 2.76 -9.88 -14.89
N THR A 540 3.26 -9.39 -13.75
CA THR A 540 3.10 -7.98 -13.35
C THR A 540 3.86 -7.01 -14.27
N GLY A 541 4.97 -7.44 -14.87
CA GLY A 541 5.74 -6.58 -15.78
C GLY A 541 4.98 -6.26 -17.06
N GLY A 542 4.43 -7.29 -17.73
CA GLY A 542 3.56 -7.07 -18.89
C GLY A 542 2.34 -6.24 -18.55
N GLN A 543 1.68 -6.53 -17.43
CA GLN A 543 0.55 -5.72 -16.95
C GLN A 543 0.92 -4.25 -16.71
N SER A 544 2.12 -3.97 -16.19
CA SER A 544 2.60 -2.61 -15.94
C SER A 544 2.90 -1.86 -17.25
N MET A 545 3.57 -2.52 -18.20
CA MET A 545 3.83 -1.96 -19.54
C MET A 545 2.51 -1.60 -20.22
N GLU A 546 1.54 -2.52 -20.21
CA GLU A 546 0.23 -2.28 -20.82
C GLU A 546 -0.56 -1.21 -20.08
N LYS A 547 -0.43 -1.10 -18.76
CA LYS A 547 -1.08 -0.03 -18.01
C LYS A 547 -0.53 1.35 -18.39
N LEU A 548 0.77 1.46 -18.69
CA LEU A 548 1.36 2.70 -19.20
C LEU A 548 0.89 2.99 -20.63
N ALA A 549 0.81 1.98 -21.50
CA ALA A 549 0.24 2.12 -22.84
C ALA A 549 -1.22 2.62 -22.78
N ASP A 550 -2.06 2.00 -21.94
CA ASP A 550 -3.46 2.37 -21.74
C ASP A 550 -3.62 3.78 -21.16
N SER A 551 -2.63 4.25 -20.40
CA SER A 551 -2.57 5.60 -19.83
C SER A 551 -2.04 6.66 -20.80
N GLY A 552 -1.68 6.28 -22.03
CA GLY A 552 -1.10 7.19 -23.02
C GLY A 552 0.32 7.65 -22.69
N LEU A 553 1.05 6.89 -21.87
CA LEU A 553 2.39 7.23 -21.41
C LEU A 553 3.50 6.55 -22.22
N LEU A 554 3.16 5.72 -23.21
CA LEU A 554 4.10 5.08 -24.11
C LEU A 554 3.85 5.51 -25.56
N ALA A 555 4.92 5.75 -26.30
CA ALA A 555 4.87 5.94 -27.75
C ALA A 555 4.65 4.61 -28.50
N GLY A 556 4.91 3.47 -27.85
CA GLY A 556 4.70 2.12 -28.36
C GLY A 556 5.50 1.12 -27.54
N CYS A 557 5.73 -0.08 -28.08
CA CYS A 557 6.56 -1.07 -27.39
C CYS A 557 7.37 -1.99 -28.32
N ILE A 558 8.43 -2.54 -27.74
CA ILE A 558 9.22 -3.66 -28.25
C ILE A 558 9.06 -4.84 -27.28
N ASP A 559 8.05 -5.67 -27.52
CA ASP A 559 7.64 -6.81 -26.69
C ASP A 559 8.46 -8.07 -27.05
N VAL A 560 9.76 -8.06 -26.70
CA VAL A 560 10.71 -9.15 -27.01
C VAL A 560 10.35 -10.47 -26.30
N SER A 561 9.83 -10.39 -25.08
CA SER A 561 9.65 -11.50 -24.15
C SER A 561 8.21 -11.66 -23.75
N THR A 562 7.50 -12.51 -24.49
CA THR A 562 6.08 -12.80 -24.32
C THR A 562 5.81 -14.04 -23.46
N THR A 563 6.80 -14.49 -22.68
CA THR A 563 6.76 -15.70 -21.81
C THR A 563 5.54 -15.78 -20.89
N GLU A 564 4.98 -14.65 -20.48
CA GLU A 564 3.76 -14.58 -19.66
C GLU A 564 2.55 -15.28 -20.32
N ILE A 565 2.54 -15.40 -21.65
CA ILE A 565 1.53 -16.15 -22.41
C ILE A 565 1.68 -17.66 -22.17
N ALA A 566 2.90 -18.18 -22.09
CA ALA A 566 3.12 -19.60 -21.81
C ALA A 566 2.60 -19.96 -20.41
N ASP A 567 2.84 -19.07 -19.43
CA ASP A 567 2.29 -19.19 -18.08
C ASP A 567 0.76 -19.13 -18.06
N GLU A 568 0.13 -18.23 -18.81
CA GLU A 568 -1.35 -18.17 -18.88
C GLU A 568 -1.95 -19.45 -19.48
N ILE A 569 -1.40 -19.93 -20.59
CA ILE A 569 -1.95 -21.08 -21.32
C ILE A 569 -1.78 -22.39 -20.56
N VAL A 570 -0.63 -22.58 -19.89
CA VAL A 570 -0.29 -23.86 -19.25
C VAL A 570 -0.64 -23.86 -17.75
N GLY A 571 -0.79 -22.68 -17.14
CA GLY A 571 -1.04 -22.51 -15.70
C GLY A 571 0.25 -22.40 -14.88
N GLY A 572 1.19 -21.58 -15.36
CA GLY A 572 2.37 -21.13 -14.63
C GLY A 572 2.05 -20.03 -13.62
N THR A 573 3.08 -19.58 -12.89
CA THR A 573 2.97 -18.64 -11.76
C THR A 573 3.13 -17.17 -12.15
N MET A 574 3.68 -16.91 -13.33
CA MET A 574 4.03 -15.59 -13.86
C MET A 574 3.11 -15.17 -15.02
N SER A 575 1.83 -15.55 -14.96
CA SER A 575 0.84 -15.13 -15.95
C SER A 575 0.50 -13.64 -15.84
N ALA A 576 0.39 -12.97 -16.99
CA ALA A 576 -0.16 -11.61 -17.09
C ALA A 576 -1.71 -11.60 -17.23
N GLY A 577 -2.34 -12.77 -17.27
CA GLY A 577 -3.78 -12.97 -17.43
C GLY A 577 -4.23 -13.04 -18.90
N PRO A 578 -5.50 -13.40 -19.13
CA PRO A 578 -6.03 -13.65 -20.47
C PRO A 578 -6.16 -12.39 -21.32
N SER A 579 -6.10 -11.20 -20.69
CA SER A 579 -6.17 -9.90 -21.36
C SER A 579 -4.82 -9.40 -21.87
N ARG A 580 -3.73 -10.14 -21.68
CA ARG A 580 -2.41 -9.77 -22.20
C ARG A 580 -2.51 -9.45 -23.69
N LEU A 581 -1.98 -8.30 -24.09
CA LEU A 581 -1.97 -7.64 -25.40
C LEU A 581 -3.27 -6.95 -25.84
N ASP A 582 -4.37 -7.03 -25.07
CA ASP A 582 -5.65 -6.42 -25.46
C ASP A 582 -5.61 -4.89 -25.48
N VAL A 583 -4.66 -4.27 -24.78
CA VAL A 583 -4.50 -2.81 -24.80
C VAL A 583 -4.23 -2.29 -26.21
N PHE A 584 -3.48 -3.04 -27.04
CA PHE A 584 -3.13 -2.64 -28.41
C PHE A 584 -4.28 -2.81 -29.41
N ALA A 585 -5.35 -3.52 -29.02
CA ALA A 585 -6.62 -3.52 -29.74
C ALA A 585 -7.46 -2.28 -29.43
N ARG A 586 -7.21 -1.60 -28.30
CA ARG A 586 -7.91 -0.38 -27.90
C ARG A 586 -7.13 0.87 -28.31
N GLN A 587 -5.84 0.88 -28.01
CA GLN A 587 -4.87 1.92 -28.32
C GLN A 587 -4.17 1.57 -29.63
N ALA A 588 -4.24 2.45 -30.63
CA ALA A 588 -3.63 2.22 -31.93
C ALA A 588 -2.11 2.53 -31.92
N LEU A 589 -1.39 2.00 -30.92
CA LEU A 589 0.04 2.19 -30.76
C LEU A 589 0.84 1.21 -31.62
N PRO A 590 2.05 1.56 -32.09
CA PRO A 590 2.93 0.63 -32.76
C PRO A 590 3.42 -0.46 -31.79
N TRP A 591 3.34 -1.70 -32.24
CA TRP A 591 3.80 -2.88 -31.53
C TRP A 591 4.83 -3.62 -32.38
N VAL A 592 6.04 -3.75 -31.86
CA VAL A 592 7.07 -4.64 -32.39
C VAL A 592 7.28 -5.72 -31.35
N GLY A 593 7.30 -7.00 -31.72
CA GLY A 593 7.46 -8.05 -30.73
C GLY A 593 8.01 -9.34 -31.28
N SER A 594 8.28 -10.25 -30.35
CA SER A 594 8.86 -11.56 -30.62
C SER A 594 8.26 -12.60 -29.68
N VAL A 595 8.81 -13.80 -29.74
CA VAL A 595 8.38 -15.03 -29.08
C VAL A 595 9.36 -15.44 -27.97
N GLY A 596 10.07 -14.47 -27.40
CA GLY A 596 11.13 -14.71 -26.46
C GLY A 596 10.66 -15.40 -25.18
N ALA A 597 11.40 -16.44 -24.78
CA ALA A 597 11.12 -17.27 -23.62
C ALA A 597 9.75 -17.99 -23.66
N LEU A 598 9.12 -18.16 -24.83
CA LEU A 598 7.91 -19.00 -24.97
C LEU A 598 8.22 -20.52 -24.91
N ASP A 599 9.50 -20.89 -24.78
CA ASP A 599 9.94 -22.26 -24.50
C ASP A 599 9.75 -22.67 -23.04
N MET A 600 9.35 -21.77 -22.14
CA MET A 600 9.26 -22.09 -20.71
C MET A 600 7.96 -21.64 -20.04
N VAL A 601 7.55 -22.42 -19.04
CA VAL A 601 6.50 -22.10 -18.07
C VAL A 601 7.15 -22.00 -16.70
N ASN A 602 6.78 -20.98 -15.93
CA ASN A 602 7.46 -20.63 -14.70
C ASN A 602 6.71 -21.15 -13.47
N PHE A 603 7.43 -21.84 -12.58
CA PHE A 603 6.95 -22.28 -11.28
C PHE A 603 7.89 -21.83 -10.16
N GLY A 604 7.43 -21.96 -8.92
CA GLY A 604 8.24 -21.76 -7.73
C GLY A 604 9.29 -22.86 -7.53
N ALA A 605 9.58 -23.17 -6.27
CA ALA A 605 10.47 -24.28 -5.92
C ALA A 605 9.96 -25.62 -6.52
N ARG A 606 10.87 -26.56 -6.79
CA ARG A 606 10.59 -27.78 -7.56
C ARG A 606 9.46 -28.63 -6.97
N ASP A 607 9.30 -28.60 -5.66
CA ASP A 607 8.27 -29.25 -4.85
C ASP A 607 6.90 -28.57 -4.92
N THR A 608 6.85 -27.30 -5.34
CA THR A 608 5.60 -26.55 -5.56
C THR A 608 4.99 -26.77 -6.95
N VAL A 609 5.71 -27.44 -7.85
CA VAL A 609 5.23 -27.73 -9.20
C VAL A 609 4.05 -28.72 -9.12
N PRO A 610 2.89 -28.43 -9.75
CA PRO A 610 1.73 -29.32 -9.73
C PRO A 610 2.06 -30.75 -10.19
N GLU A 611 1.56 -31.76 -9.46
CA GLU A 611 1.86 -33.19 -9.71
C GLU A 611 1.58 -33.64 -11.15
N ARG A 612 0.58 -33.04 -11.80
CA ARG A 612 0.26 -33.29 -13.21
C ARG A 612 1.44 -33.04 -14.17
N PHE A 613 2.41 -32.23 -13.77
CA PHE A 613 3.59 -31.89 -14.56
C PHE A 613 4.83 -32.70 -14.19
N ARG A 614 4.77 -33.64 -13.24
CA ARG A 614 5.96 -34.34 -12.70
C ARG A 614 6.91 -34.96 -13.74
N ALA A 615 6.37 -35.42 -14.87
CA ALA A 615 7.09 -36.10 -15.95
C ALA A 615 7.65 -35.13 -17.01
N ARG A 616 7.50 -33.82 -16.81
CA ARG A 616 7.94 -32.80 -17.75
C ARG A 616 9.43 -32.50 -17.61
N ARG A 617 10.00 -31.90 -18.65
CA ARG A 617 11.40 -31.48 -18.68
C ARG A 617 11.55 -30.19 -17.89
N PHE A 618 12.27 -30.26 -16.77
CA PHE A 618 12.49 -29.14 -15.87
C PHE A 618 13.93 -28.63 -15.92
N TYR A 619 14.09 -27.33 -15.70
CA TYR A 619 15.36 -26.68 -15.43
C TYR A 619 15.22 -25.89 -14.13
N GLN A 620 15.97 -26.28 -13.10
CA GLN A 620 15.98 -25.56 -11.82
C GLN A 620 16.91 -24.36 -11.96
N HIS A 621 16.31 -23.17 -12.08
CA HIS A 621 17.07 -21.94 -12.24
C HIS A 621 17.71 -21.52 -10.91
N ASN A 622 16.97 -21.64 -9.80
CA ASN A 622 17.46 -21.50 -8.44
C ASN A 622 16.54 -22.23 -7.45
N ALA A 623 16.84 -22.17 -6.15
CA ALA A 623 16.05 -22.87 -5.12
C ALA A 623 14.58 -22.45 -5.06
N GLY A 624 14.22 -21.26 -5.54
CA GLY A 624 12.87 -20.72 -5.55
C GLY A 624 12.17 -20.71 -6.91
N VAL A 625 12.85 -21.08 -8.01
CA VAL A 625 12.30 -20.97 -9.37
C VAL A 625 12.67 -22.20 -10.22
N THR A 626 11.64 -22.85 -10.75
CA THR A 626 11.75 -24.00 -11.66
C THR A 626 11.08 -23.65 -12.98
N LEU A 627 11.83 -23.81 -14.08
CA LEU A 627 11.33 -23.65 -15.43
C LEU A 627 10.90 -25.01 -15.97
N MET A 628 9.78 -25.05 -16.70
CA MET A 628 9.27 -26.24 -17.37
C MET A 628 9.22 -26.02 -18.88
N ARG A 629 9.80 -26.92 -19.67
CA ARG A 629 9.82 -26.80 -21.14
C ARG A 629 8.41 -26.94 -21.72
N THR A 630 7.95 -25.98 -22.52
CA THR A 630 6.69 -26.09 -23.26
C THR A 630 6.75 -27.19 -24.32
N THR A 631 5.65 -27.91 -24.53
CA THR A 631 5.55 -28.97 -25.57
C THR A 631 5.13 -28.39 -26.92
N PRO A 632 5.25 -29.15 -28.03
CA PRO A 632 4.71 -28.74 -29.32
C PRO A 632 3.23 -28.35 -29.29
N ASP A 633 2.39 -29.06 -28.54
CA ASP A 633 0.96 -28.75 -28.46
C ASP A 633 0.67 -27.49 -27.64
N GLU A 634 1.41 -27.26 -26.56
CA GLU A 634 1.35 -26.00 -25.82
C GLU A 634 1.86 -24.83 -26.67
N CYS A 635 2.93 -25.03 -27.44
CA CYS A 635 3.44 -24.06 -28.41
C CYS A 635 2.40 -23.71 -29.49
N ARG A 636 1.59 -24.67 -29.95
CA ARG A 636 0.44 -24.38 -30.85
C ARG A 636 -0.58 -23.49 -30.15
N ALA A 637 -0.98 -23.82 -28.92
CA ALA A 637 -1.94 -23.02 -28.17
C ALA A 637 -1.43 -21.59 -27.90
N ILE A 638 -0.17 -21.45 -27.52
CA ILE A 638 0.52 -20.17 -27.33
C ILE A 638 0.56 -19.36 -28.64
N GLY A 639 0.95 -20.00 -29.75
CA GLY A 639 0.98 -19.37 -31.07
C GLY A 639 -0.39 -18.91 -31.53
N ALA A 640 -1.43 -19.70 -31.30
CA ALA A 640 -2.81 -19.33 -31.62
C ALA A 640 -3.28 -18.13 -30.78
N PHE A 641 -2.97 -18.11 -29.48
CA PHE A 641 -3.28 -16.97 -28.61
C PHE A 641 -2.60 -15.69 -29.09
N LEU A 642 -1.28 -15.72 -29.32
CA LEU A 642 -0.52 -14.56 -29.75
C LEU A 642 -0.97 -14.05 -31.12
N ALA A 643 -1.19 -14.94 -32.10
CA ALA A 643 -1.72 -14.55 -33.41
C ALA A 643 -3.09 -13.87 -33.29
N ALA A 644 -3.99 -14.41 -32.46
CA ALA A 644 -5.30 -13.81 -32.23
C ALA A 644 -5.20 -12.38 -31.66
N LYS A 645 -4.30 -12.15 -30.69
CA LYS A 645 -4.06 -10.83 -30.12
C LYS A 645 -3.45 -9.87 -31.16
N CYS A 646 -2.40 -10.27 -31.88
CA CYS A 646 -1.79 -9.47 -32.94
C CYS A 646 -2.80 -9.09 -34.04
N ASN A 647 -3.70 -10.00 -34.42
CA ASN A 647 -4.74 -9.73 -35.41
C ASN A 647 -5.81 -8.73 -34.93
N ALA A 648 -5.98 -8.59 -33.61
CA ALA A 648 -6.92 -7.63 -33.02
C ALA A 648 -6.32 -6.25 -32.81
N MET A 649 -4.99 -6.09 -32.90
CA MET A 649 -4.32 -4.80 -32.73
C MET A 649 -4.74 -3.82 -33.83
N ARG A 650 -4.85 -2.54 -33.47
CA ARG A 650 -5.27 -1.47 -34.39
C ARG A 650 -4.12 -0.64 -34.96
N GLY A 651 -2.99 -0.60 -34.24
CA GLY A 651 -1.76 0.07 -34.68
C GLY A 651 -0.86 -0.85 -35.52
N PRO A 652 0.27 -0.34 -36.05
CA PRO A 652 1.21 -1.14 -36.80
C PRO A 652 1.81 -2.29 -35.97
N VAL A 653 1.87 -3.49 -36.55
CA VAL A 653 2.38 -4.71 -35.91
C VAL A 653 3.58 -5.25 -36.68
N ARG A 654 4.69 -5.51 -35.99
CA ARG A 654 5.84 -6.26 -36.51
C ARG A 654 6.15 -7.43 -35.59
N LEU A 655 5.82 -8.65 -36.01
CA LEU A 655 6.14 -9.87 -35.27
C LEU A 655 7.36 -10.54 -35.90
N LEU A 656 8.48 -10.59 -35.17
CA LEU A 656 9.73 -11.19 -35.64
C LEU A 656 9.93 -12.56 -34.99
N LEU A 657 10.16 -13.60 -35.80
CA LEU A 657 10.38 -14.97 -35.35
C LEU A 657 11.88 -15.35 -35.45
N PRO A 658 12.56 -15.63 -34.31
CA PRO A 658 13.96 -16.05 -34.29
C PRO A 658 14.07 -17.56 -34.51
N GLU A 659 14.36 -17.99 -35.75
CA GLU A 659 14.41 -19.41 -36.10
C GLU A 659 15.58 -20.17 -35.46
N GLY A 660 16.61 -19.45 -34.99
CA GLY A 660 17.76 -20.03 -34.28
C GLY A 660 17.50 -20.39 -32.82
N GLY A 661 16.34 -20.02 -32.26
CA GLY A 661 15.94 -20.31 -30.88
C GLY A 661 15.36 -19.11 -30.14
N VAL A 662 14.47 -19.36 -29.18
CA VAL A 662 13.66 -18.32 -28.51
C VAL A 662 14.19 -17.90 -27.13
N SER A 663 15.25 -18.53 -26.63
CA SER A 663 15.82 -18.22 -25.31
C SER A 663 17.28 -18.67 -25.21
N ALA A 664 18.05 -18.11 -24.26
CA ALA A 664 19.43 -18.53 -24.01
C ALA A 664 19.62 -20.04 -23.72
N ILE A 665 18.55 -20.73 -23.28
CA ILE A 665 18.56 -22.17 -22.99
C ILE A 665 17.86 -23.01 -24.09
N ASP A 666 17.39 -22.37 -25.16
CA ASP A 666 16.80 -23.00 -26.35
C ASP A 666 17.72 -22.81 -27.57
N LYS A 667 18.85 -23.52 -27.55
CA LYS A 667 19.83 -23.58 -28.66
C LYS A 667 20.61 -24.90 -28.60
N PRO A 668 21.23 -25.36 -29.69
CA PRO A 668 21.92 -26.65 -29.72
C PRO A 668 22.83 -26.87 -28.50
N GLY A 669 22.64 -28.00 -27.81
CA GLY A 669 23.38 -28.36 -26.59
C GLY A 669 22.83 -27.77 -25.29
N GLN A 670 21.79 -26.94 -25.30
CA GLN A 670 21.19 -26.37 -24.09
C GLN A 670 19.98 -27.17 -23.57
N PRO A 671 19.63 -27.04 -22.28
CA PRO A 671 18.61 -27.85 -21.63
C PRO A 671 17.21 -27.73 -22.19
N PHE A 672 16.85 -26.69 -22.95
CA PHE A 672 15.48 -26.49 -23.48
C PHE A 672 15.44 -26.51 -25.01
N HIS A 673 16.55 -26.83 -25.69
CA HIS A 673 16.57 -26.99 -27.14
C HIS A 673 15.57 -28.04 -27.60
N ASP A 674 14.60 -27.59 -28.40
CA ASP A 674 13.55 -28.41 -29.01
C ASP A 674 13.08 -27.79 -30.34
N PRO A 675 13.70 -28.17 -31.47
CA PRO A 675 13.31 -27.67 -32.78
C PRO A 675 11.88 -28.02 -33.19
N GLU A 676 11.31 -29.09 -32.66
CA GLU A 676 9.94 -29.49 -32.98
C GLU A 676 8.92 -28.55 -32.32
N ALA A 677 9.13 -28.24 -31.03
CA ALA A 677 8.30 -27.27 -30.32
C ALA A 677 8.39 -25.87 -30.95
N ASN A 678 9.60 -25.43 -31.33
CA ASN A 678 9.80 -24.14 -31.98
C ASN A 678 9.11 -24.05 -33.34
N ARG A 679 9.23 -25.10 -34.16
CA ARG A 679 8.52 -25.19 -35.44
C ARG A 679 7.00 -25.19 -35.24
N ALA A 680 6.49 -25.91 -34.24
CA ALA A 680 5.05 -25.90 -33.93
C ALA A 680 4.56 -24.49 -33.57
N LEU A 681 5.34 -23.72 -32.79
CA LEU A 681 5.05 -22.32 -32.48
C LEU A 681 5.05 -21.44 -33.74
N PHE A 682 6.12 -21.49 -34.53
CA PHE A 682 6.31 -20.61 -35.70
C PHE A 682 5.31 -20.91 -36.80
N ASP A 683 5.04 -22.19 -37.09
CA ASP A 683 4.08 -22.60 -38.12
C ASP A 683 2.66 -22.18 -37.72
N THR A 684 2.29 -22.33 -36.44
CA THR A 684 0.97 -21.89 -35.96
C THR A 684 0.80 -20.37 -36.06
N LEU A 685 1.84 -19.60 -35.71
CA LEU A 685 1.82 -18.15 -35.89
C LEU A 685 1.70 -17.78 -37.36
N ALA A 686 2.49 -18.39 -38.24
CA ALA A 686 2.44 -18.13 -39.68
C ALA A 686 1.08 -18.47 -40.31
N GLN A 687 0.42 -19.54 -39.85
CA GLN A 687 -0.90 -19.95 -40.33
C GLN A 687 -2.03 -19.01 -39.86
N ASN A 688 -1.94 -18.52 -38.63
CA ASN A 688 -3.03 -17.77 -38.00
C ASN A 688 -2.86 -16.24 -38.08
N PHE A 689 -1.66 -15.73 -38.34
CA PHE A 689 -1.39 -14.30 -38.47
C PHE A 689 -1.94 -13.75 -39.79
N ARG A 690 -2.67 -12.62 -39.71
CA ARG A 690 -3.27 -11.95 -40.86
C ARG A 690 -2.37 -10.80 -41.30
N SER A 691 -1.57 -11.06 -42.32
CA SER A 691 -0.67 -10.05 -42.89
C SER A 691 -1.45 -8.94 -43.61
N SER A 692 -0.99 -7.70 -43.45
CA SER A 692 -1.47 -6.50 -44.13
C SER A 692 -0.31 -5.52 -44.35
N SER A 693 -0.58 -4.33 -44.87
CA SER A 693 0.42 -3.25 -44.94
C SER A 693 0.96 -2.88 -43.55
N ASP A 694 0.07 -2.88 -42.55
CA ASP A 694 0.39 -2.46 -41.19
C ASP A 694 0.78 -3.63 -40.29
N HIS A 695 0.40 -4.87 -40.63
CA HIS A 695 0.70 -6.07 -39.85
C HIS A 695 1.63 -7.00 -40.62
N GLN A 696 2.85 -7.19 -40.14
CA GLN A 696 3.83 -8.04 -40.79
C GLN A 696 4.43 -9.06 -39.82
N LEU A 697 4.53 -10.30 -40.29
CA LEU A 697 5.26 -11.38 -39.64
C LEU A 697 6.55 -11.63 -40.45
N VAL A 698 7.69 -11.61 -39.78
CA VAL A 698 9.02 -11.74 -40.39
C VAL A 698 9.75 -12.91 -39.75
N ARG A 699 10.19 -13.88 -40.54
CA ARG A 699 11.04 -14.99 -40.09
C ARG A 699 12.50 -14.62 -40.30
N LEU A 700 13.32 -14.82 -39.27
CA LEU A 700 14.74 -14.46 -39.29
C LEU A 700 15.59 -15.68 -38.92
N PRO A 701 16.64 -15.99 -39.70
CA PRO A 701 17.51 -17.15 -39.46
C PRO A 701 18.54 -16.88 -38.36
N HIS A 702 18.08 -16.30 -37.24
CA HIS A 702 18.89 -15.86 -36.12
C HIS A 702 18.30 -16.39 -34.82
N HIS A 703 19.15 -16.62 -33.82
CA HIS A 703 18.72 -16.86 -32.46
C HIS A 703 18.32 -15.52 -31.81
N ILE A 704 17.37 -15.52 -30.88
CA ILE A 704 16.80 -14.28 -30.32
C ILE A 704 17.86 -13.33 -29.72
N ASN A 705 18.93 -13.89 -29.16
CA ASN A 705 20.03 -13.14 -28.53
C ASN A 705 21.18 -12.83 -29.49
N ASP A 706 21.04 -13.07 -30.79
CA ASP A 706 22.04 -12.64 -31.78
C ASP A 706 21.90 -11.14 -32.05
N GLU A 707 23.03 -10.46 -32.28
CA GLU A 707 23.06 -9.02 -32.59
C GLU A 707 22.20 -8.68 -33.81
N ALA A 708 22.27 -9.51 -34.87
CA ALA A 708 21.46 -9.34 -36.07
C ALA A 708 19.94 -9.40 -35.81
N PHE A 709 19.48 -10.15 -34.79
CA PHE A 709 18.07 -10.17 -34.40
C PHE A 709 17.67 -8.89 -33.66
N ALA A 710 18.53 -8.39 -32.76
CA ALA A 710 18.33 -7.10 -32.08
C ALA A 710 18.29 -5.94 -33.09
N ASP A 711 19.18 -5.94 -34.09
CA ASP A 711 19.19 -4.95 -35.18
C ASP A 711 17.88 -4.98 -35.97
N ALA A 712 17.35 -6.18 -36.26
CA ALA A 712 16.08 -6.33 -36.96
C ALA A 712 14.89 -5.78 -36.16
N LEU A 713 14.87 -5.99 -34.82
CA LEU A 713 13.85 -5.39 -33.94
C LEU A 713 13.91 -3.86 -33.98
N VAL A 714 15.11 -3.28 -33.88
CA VAL A 714 15.32 -1.82 -33.95
C VAL A 714 14.91 -1.26 -35.32
N ALA A 715 15.27 -1.96 -36.41
CA ALA A 715 14.88 -1.57 -37.76
C ALA A 715 13.36 -1.61 -37.95
N ALA A 716 12.70 -2.66 -37.45
CA ALA A 716 11.25 -2.79 -37.45
C ALA A 716 10.58 -1.65 -36.67
N TRP A 717 11.09 -1.31 -35.47
CA TRP A 717 10.62 -0.18 -34.68
C TRP A 717 10.75 1.15 -35.43
N ARG A 718 11.93 1.45 -35.96
CA ARG A 718 12.16 2.68 -36.74
C ARG A 718 11.26 2.76 -37.97
N ALA A 719 10.89 1.64 -38.58
CA ALA A 719 9.97 1.62 -39.71
C ALA A 719 8.55 2.03 -39.31
N VAL A 720 8.03 1.53 -38.18
CA VAL A 720 6.67 1.84 -37.73
C VAL A 720 6.58 3.23 -37.07
N ALA A 721 7.61 3.66 -36.33
CA ALA A 721 7.64 4.98 -35.69
C ALA A 721 7.64 6.14 -36.70
N ARG A 722 8.34 6.01 -37.84
CA ARG A 722 8.40 7.04 -38.90
C ARG A 722 7.05 7.28 -39.61
N ASN A 723 6.17 6.28 -39.63
CA ASN A 723 4.84 6.44 -40.23
C ASN A 723 3.91 7.29 -39.35
N GLU A 724 4.11 7.32 -38.03
CA GLU A 724 3.32 8.14 -37.12
C GLU A 724 3.68 9.63 -37.20
N GLU A 725 4.97 9.97 -37.33
CA GLU A 725 5.44 11.36 -37.48
C GLU A 725 4.83 12.02 -38.74
N ARG A 726 4.73 11.28 -39.85
CA ARG A 726 4.06 11.75 -41.08
C ARG A 726 2.54 11.94 -40.90
N THR A 727 1.90 11.06 -40.14
CA THR A 727 0.44 11.10 -39.93
C THR A 727 0.06 12.24 -38.97
N HIS A 728 0.88 12.52 -37.95
CA HIS A 728 0.69 13.63 -37.01
C HIS A 728 0.98 15.01 -37.63
N ALA A 729 1.95 15.11 -38.54
CA ALA A 729 2.22 16.35 -39.27
C ALA A 729 1.02 16.79 -40.14
N THR A 730 0.27 15.83 -40.69
CA THR A 730 -0.90 16.10 -41.55
C THR A 730 -2.14 16.53 -40.74
N HIS A 731 -2.25 16.09 -39.48
CA HIS A 731 -3.37 16.47 -38.58
C HIS A 731 -3.18 17.84 -37.90
N ARG A 732 -1.96 18.37 -37.78
CA ARG A 732 -1.71 19.74 -37.27
C ARG A 732 -1.90 20.85 -38.31
N GLN A 733 -2.10 20.50 -39.59
CA GLN A 733 -2.35 21.45 -40.69
C GLN A 733 -3.84 21.57 -41.08
N ARG A 734 -4.77 20.97 -40.33
CA ARG A 734 -6.22 21.07 -40.56
C ARG A 734 -6.96 21.68 -39.39
#